data_AF-A0A953M0B1-F1
#
_entry.id   AF-A0A953M0B1-F1
#
_cell.length_a   1.000
_cell.length_b   1.000
_cell.length_c   1.000
_cell.angle_alpha   90.00
_cell.angle_beta   90.00
_cell.angle_gamma   90.00
#
_symmetry.space_group_name_H-M   'P 1'
#
loop_
_entity.id
_entity.type
_entity.pdbx_description
1 polymer ?
#
loop_
_entity_poly.entity_id
_entity_poly.type
_entity_poly.pdbx_seq_one_letter_code
_entity_poly.pdbx_strand_id
1 'polypeptide(L)'
;MHHLEQILNKSFLADIAHYLRTTTGLPFTPSQILVFFVVLVGVPSLFLILYALLYTRARTRIGNHPAATGRFATDREVLKNFRIPTKGYFLKKWTVIGSLVLFVLGETVFFLIKREISLSPFLVLLPVCFSSVSAYFIIHSEGPLLKKVAGHNYFQIGAYKGVRVGIKAKGRQEGILVPGPTGSGKTSSFLLTNLMSDAHGDSSAIVIDRKTDEDIVDIIGHAWQKQGKKVINFDPYTWKMNINPLLLVEPDFSRQETHDAIREIIESLFGSYFAHVGEMGPDTDHFIGREYRLLKAIIMAVLKLPIEYRNLVTVFDAVKLPPDELTRLIACTGDKQVTDEFRFFTGSSVQERVNALQGIYRKLQFLDAPVMRQALVRNDFDLNLFFRDPCLFVIKAPLHREDMGIMASMITRLLQMRHYEYAALCYREGKKPRPIWYYLDEFGHLNLPNAHTLATTIRSSGGGLIICVQDKEDLREFTRKLKSGSAKAFESSLRTMVVLPGCHHEMCKEISAWLGDIPFENHYKMRGIFEIINFRYQKRIERAPLLTPDSLHYMNEEQCLVLTKKRPFFALQLPYYKDKRLKRLIGKPVKFHMPSPVQEIRRGEISALLKERASDIQHYGKAFDTQGQKEAIGAPGNEDAPLQANRGSSMVRLQSLGEYDDPMDDL
;
A
#
# COMPACT_ATOMS: atom_id res chain seq x y z
N MET A 1 34.52 -60.11 -16.68
CA MET A 1 33.24 -60.83 -16.88
C MET A 1 33.38 -62.33 -16.65
N HIS A 2 34.34 -63.01 -17.27
CA HIS A 2 34.49 -64.46 -17.17
C HIS A 2 34.60 -65.02 -15.73
N HIS A 3 35.31 -64.32 -14.85
CA HIS A 3 35.45 -64.68 -13.42
C HIS A 3 34.14 -64.53 -12.64
N LEU A 4 33.31 -63.56 -13.03
CA LEU A 4 32.04 -63.23 -12.39
C LEU A 4 30.96 -64.24 -12.80
N GLU A 5 30.98 -64.71 -14.04
CA GLU A 5 30.16 -65.84 -14.51
C GLU A 5 30.51 -67.16 -13.84
N GLN A 6 31.80 -67.44 -13.60
CA GLN A 6 32.19 -68.65 -12.86
C GLN A 6 31.66 -68.66 -11.42
N ILE A 7 31.58 -67.50 -10.78
CA ILE A 7 31.04 -67.35 -9.43
C ILE A 7 29.50 -67.48 -9.46
N LEU A 8 28.84 -66.82 -10.41
CA LEU A 8 27.38 -66.85 -10.54
C LEU A 8 26.83 -68.22 -10.98
N ASN A 9 27.60 -68.98 -11.77
CA ASN A 9 27.26 -70.35 -12.16
C ASN A 9 27.30 -71.35 -10.98
N LYS A 10 27.88 -70.97 -9.83
CA LYS A 10 27.86 -71.77 -8.59
C LYS A 10 26.84 -71.25 -7.56
N SER A 11 26.00 -70.30 -7.94
CA SER A 11 25.03 -69.66 -7.07
C SER A 11 23.60 -70.11 -7.37
N PHE A 12 22.67 -69.83 -6.47
CA PHE A 12 21.23 -70.05 -6.63
C PHE A 12 20.64 -69.43 -7.93
N LEU A 13 21.31 -68.42 -8.50
CA LEU A 13 20.91 -67.82 -9.78
C LEU A 13 21.08 -68.77 -10.97
N ALA A 14 21.98 -69.76 -10.87
CA ALA A 14 22.15 -70.81 -11.87
C ALA A 14 20.96 -71.78 -11.89
N ASP A 15 20.43 -72.12 -10.72
CA ASP A 15 19.24 -72.97 -10.59
C ASP A 15 17.99 -72.26 -11.12
N ILE A 16 17.86 -70.95 -10.85
CA ILE A 16 16.79 -70.12 -11.43
C ILE A 16 16.95 -70.03 -12.95
N ALA A 17 18.19 -69.87 -13.46
CA ALA A 17 18.45 -69.85 -14.90
C ALA A 17 18.05 -71.15 -15.57
N HIS A 18 18.40 -72.28 -14.96
CA HIS A 18 18.03 -73.60 -15.44
C HIS A 18 16.52 -73.80 -15.42
N TYR A 19 15.86 -73.44 -14.31
CA TYR A 19 14.41 -73.53 -14.16
C TYR A 19 13.65 -72.69 -15.19
N LEU A 20 14.05 -71.42 -15.38
CA LEU A 20 13.44 -70.53 -16.38
C LEU A 20 13.67 -71.06 -17.79
N ARG A 21 14.85 -71.63 -18.07
CA ARG A 21 15.16 -72.24 -19.36
C ARG A 21 14.28 -73.46 -19.64
N THR A 22 14.02 -74.30 -18.65
CA THR A 22 13.15 -75.48 -18.82
C THR A 22 11.67 -75.13 -18.89
N THR A 23 11.20 -74.09 -18.21
CA THR A 23 9.77 -73.69 -18.24
C THR A 23 9.41 -72.77 -19.40
N THR A 24 10.33 -71.92 -19.86
CA THR A 24 10.03 -70.89 -20.89
C THR A 24 10.70 -71.14 -22.24
N GLY A 25 11.63 -72.10 -22.31
CA GLY A 25 12.41 -72.40 -23.52
C GLY A 25 13.48 -71.38 -23.87
N LEU A 26 13.60 -70.29 -23.10
CA LEU A 26 14.52 -69.18 -23.38
C LEU A 26 15.87 -69.36 -22.64
N PRO A 27 17.02 -69.13 -23.30
CA PRO A 27 18.33 -69.31 -22.68
C PRO A 27 18.72 -68.09 -21.83
N PHE A 28 18.34 -68.10 -20.54
CA PHE A 28 18.80 -67.10 -19.58
C PHE A 28 20.17 -67.47 -19.00
N THR A 29 21.08 -66.51 -18.93
CA THR A 29 22.35 -66.65 -18.19
C THR A 29 22.19 -66.13 -16.75
N PRO A 30 22.93 -66.66 -15.76
CA PRO A 30 22.81 -66.21 -14.37
C PRO A 30 23.13 -64.72 -14.17
N SER A 31 24.00 -64.16 -15.01
CA SER A 31 24.31 -62.72 -15.05
C SER A 31 23.12 -61.89 -15.50
N GLN A 32 22.34 -62.34 -16.50
CA GLN A 32 21.10 -61.68 -16.91
C GLN A 32 20.03 -61.70 -15.82
N ILE A 33 19.95 -62.78 -15.04
CA ILE A 33 18.99 -62.91 -13.94
C ILE A 33 19.39 -62.02 -12.76
N LEU A 34 20.69 -61.92 -12.46
CA LEU A 34 21.19 -60.98 -11.45
C LEU A 34 20.83 -59.53 -11.83
N VAL A 35 21.07 -59.14 -13.08
CA VAL A 35 20.69 -57.80 -13.58
C VAL A 35 19.19 -57.61 -13.51
N PHE A 36 18.39 -58.62 -13.87
CA PHE A 36 16.93 -58.58 -13.76
C PHE A 36 16.48 -58.40 -12.30
N PHE A 37 17.09 -59.10 -11.35
CA PHE A 37 16.75 -59.01 -9.92
C PHE A 37 17.14 -57.66 -9.34
N VAL A 38 18.31 -57.12 -9.70
CA VAL A 38 18.78 -55.80 -9.25
C VAL A 38 17.93 -54.68 -9.85
N VAL A 39 17.49 -54.79 -11.09
CA VAL A 39 16.62 -53.79 -11.72
C VAL A 39 15.19 -53.89 -11.20
N LEU A 40 14.62 -55.10 -11.13
CA LEU A 40 13.20 -55.31 -10.81
C LEU A 40 12.89 -55.27 -9.31
N VAL A 41 13.86 -55.62 -8.46
CA VAL A 41 13.73 -55.54 -7.00
C VAL A 41 14.49 -54.34 -6.46
N GLY A 42 15.73 -54.13 -6.89
CA GLY A 42 16.59 -53.07 -6.35
C GLY A 42 16.07 -51.66 -6.64
N VAL A 43 15.65 -51.36 -7.87
CA VAL A 43 15.18 -50.00 -8.22
C VAL A 43 13.85 -49.65 -7.54
N PRO A 44 12.81 -50.52 -7.53
CA PRO A 44 11.58 -50.24 -6.79
C PRO A 44 11.79 -50.20 -5.28
N SER A 45 12.68 -51.03 -4.72
CA SER A 45 13.02 -51.00 -3.29
C SER A 45 13.71 -49.70 -2.91
N LEU A 46 14.66 -49.24 -3.72
CA LEU A 46 15.34 -47.97 -3.50
C LEU A 46 14.35 -46.80 -3.62
N PHE A 47 13.42 -46.86 -4.58
CA PHE A 47 12.36 -45.87 -4.73
C PHE A 47 11.39 -45.88 -3.55
N LEU A 48 11.00 -47.06 -3.05
CA LEU A 48 10.16 -47.21 -1.85
C LEU A 48 10.86 -46.70 -0.59
N ILE A 49 12.15 -46.95 -0.43
CA ILE A 49 12.97 -46.45 0.68
C ILE A 49 13.12 -44.93 0.58
N LEU A 50 13.41 -44.40 -0.62
CA LEU A 50 13.51 -42.96 -0.84
C LEU A 50 12.15 -42.27 -0.64
N TYR A 51 11.07 -42.89 -1.12
CA TYR A 51 9.70 -42.45 -0.89
C TYR A 51 9.35 -42.50 0.59
N ALA A 52 9.68 -43.57 1.31
CA ALA A 52 9.47 -43.69 2.74
C ALA A 52 10.30 -42.67 3.54
N LEU A 53 11.54 -42.40 3.16
CA LEU A 53 12.39 -41.36 3.75
C LEU A 53 11.88 -39.95 3.46
N LEU A 54 11.42 -39.69 2.23
CA LEU A 54 10.79 -38.42 1.85
C LEU A 54 9.44 -38.24 2.53
N TYR A 55 8.65 -39.31 2.65
CA TYR A 55 7.34 -39.34 3.30
C TYR A 55 7.48 -39.18 4.81
N THR A 56 8.44 -39.85 5.44
CA THR A 56 8.75 -39.68 6.87
C THR A 56 9.32 -38.29 7.15
N ARG A 57 10.25 -37.76 6.33
CA ARG A 57 10.70 -36.35 6.44
C ARG A 57 9.58 -35.35 6.19
N ALA A 58 8.66 -35.64 5.29
CA ALA A 58 7.48 -34.80 5.07
C ALA A 58 6.53 -34.85 6.27
N ARG A 59 6.29 -36.04 6.84
CA ARG A 59 5.41 -36.25 8.00
C ARG A 59 5.99 -35.68 9.29
N THR A 60 7.30 -35.80 9.54
CA THR A 60 7.96 -35.14 10.69
C THR A 60 7.97 -33.62 10.54
N ARG A 61 8.06 -33.09 9.31
CA ARG A 61 7.84 -31.66 9.07
C ARG A 61 6.38 -31.24 9.29
N ILE A 62 5.40 -32.08 8.99
CA ILE A 62 3.96 -31.78 9.15
C ILE A 62 3.54 -31.82 10.63
N GLY A 63 4.08 -32.75 11.44
CA GLY A 63 3.75 -32.87 12.87
C GLY A 63 4.06 -31.62 13.70
N ASN A 64 5.08 -30.84 13.28
CA ASN A 64 5.47 -29.58 13.93
C ASN A 64 5.11 -28.34 13.08
N HIS A 65 4.38 -28.49 11.98
CA HIS A 65 3.99 -27.34 11.15
C HIS A 65 2.70 -26.72 11.68
N PRO A 66 2.64 -25.38 11.85
CA PRO A 66 1.41 -24.68 12.23
C PRO A 66 0.20 -24.95 11.31
N ALA A 67 0.42 -25.49 10.11
CA ALA A 67 -0.61 -25.87 9.14
C ALA A 67 -1.43 -27.11 9.55
N ALA A 68 -0.97 -27.90 10.53
CA ALA A 68 -1.72 -29.05 11.05
C ALA A 68 -2.97 -28.65 11.86
N THR A 69 -3.02 -27.41 12.35
CA THR A 69 -4.16 -26.84 13.11
C THR A 69 -5.37 -26.50 12.23
N GLY A 70 -5.21 -26.51 10.90
CA GLY A 70 -6.22 -26.03 9.96
C GLY A 70 -6.48 -24.52 9.99
N ARG A 71 -5.77 -23.74 10.83
CA ARG A 71 -5.91 -22.27 10.91
C ARG A 71 -4.97 -21.52 9.97
N PHE A 72 -3.80 -22.06 9.69
CA PHE A 72 -2.87 -21.52 8.69
C PHE A 72 -3.24 -21.94 7.27
N ALA A 73 -2.81 -21.14 6.29
CA ALA A 73 -3.04 -21.45 4.88
C ALA A 73 -2.28 -22.70 4.47
N THR A 74 -2.96 -23.57 3.74
CA THR A 74 -2.35 -24.72 3.08
C THR A 74 -1.52 -24.27 1.88
N ASP A 75 -0.55 -25.08 1.46
CA ASP A 75 0.25 -24.84 0.26
C ASP A 75 -0.64 -24.52 -0.96
N ARG A 76 -1.73 -25.27 -1.13
CA ARG A 76 -2.68 -25.08 -2.23
C ARG A 76 -3.38 -23.72 -2.15
N GLU A 77 -3.74 -23.26 -0.96
CA GLU A 77 -4.36 -21.93 -0.77
C GLU A 77 -3.36 -20.81 -1.08
N VAL A 78 -2.12 -20.92 -0.61
CA VAL A 78 -1.09 -19.92 -0.89
C VAL A 78 -0.84 -19.85 -2.41
N LEU A 79 -0.61 -21.00 -3.04
CA LEU A 79 -0.29 -21.04 -4.48
C LEU A 79 -1.48 -20.63 -5.38
N LYS A 80 -2.74 -20.79 -4.91
CA LYS A 80 -3.95 -20.39 -5.64
C LYS A 80 -4.25 -18.89 -5.49
N ASN A 81 -4.13 -18.37 -4.27
CA ASN A 81 -4.59 -17.02 -3.93
C ASN A 81 -3.54 -15.95 -4.20
N PHE A 82 -2.26 -16.28 -4.07
CA PHE A 82 -1.15 -15.34 -4.29
C PHE A 82 -0.58 -15.47 -5.70
N ARG A 83 0.03 -14.38 -6.18
CA ARG A 83 0.73 -14.35 -7.47
C ARG A 83 2.10 -15.00 -7.29
N ILE A 84 2.37 -15.99 -8.13
CA ILE A 84 3.68 -16.60 -8.27
C ILE A 84 4.29 -16.06 -9.57
N PRO A 85 5.41 -15.34 -9.52
CA PRO A 85 6.05 -14.75 -10.69
C PRO A 85 6.90 -15.79 -11.46
N THR A 86 6.70 -17.10 -11.29
CA THR A 86 7.44 -18.11 -12.06
C THR A 86 6.51 -19.04 -12.82
N LYS A 87 6.62 -19.06 -14.15
CA LYS A 87 6.17 -20.21 -14.97
C LYS A 87 6.98 -21.48 -14.67
N GLY A 88 8.10 -21.35 -13.96
CA GLY A 88 8.96 -22.45 -13.53
C GLY A 88 8.24 -23.53 -12.70
N TYR A 89 7.20 -23.19 -11.93
CA TYR A 89 6.41 -24.20 -11.20
C TYR A 89 5.66 -25.13 -12.17
N PHE A 90 5.13 -24.58 -13.27
CA PHE A 90 4.49 -25.35 -14.32
C PHE A 90 5.50 -26.23 -15.06
N LEU A 91 6.67 -25.69 -15.43
CA LEU A 91 7.74 -26.50 -16.04
C LEU A 91 8.20 -27.62 -15.11
N LYS A 92 8.42 -27.37 -13.81
CA LYS A 92 8.82 -28.40 -12.83
C LYS A 92 7.82 -29.55 -12.77
N LYS A 93 6.51 -29.25 -12.82
CA LYS A 93 5.46 -30.28 -12.83
C LYS A 93 5.48 -31.10 -14.13
N TRP A 94 5.62 -30.45 -15.28
CA TRP A 94 5.68 -31.12 -16.58
C TRP A 94 6.98 -31.89 -16.80
N THR A 95 8.11 -31.45 -16.24
CA THR A 95 9.36 -32.21 -16.30
C THR A 95 9.31 -33.44 -15.39
N VAL A 96 8.66 -33.38 -14.22
CA VAL A 96 8.45 -34.58 -13.39
C VAL A 96 7.53 -35.58 -14.10
N ILE A 97 6.43 -35.10 -14.70
CA ILE A 97 5.53 -35.93 -15.51
C ILE A 97 6.27 -36.49 -16.73
N GLY A 98 7.07 -35.67 -17.42
CA GLY A 98 7.88 -36.08 -18.57
C GLY A 98 8.93 -37.13 -18.22
N SER A 99 9.63 -36.98 -17.10
CA SER A 99 10.57 -38.00 -16.60
C SER A 99 9.86 -39.31 -16.22
N LEU A 100 8.65 -39.24 -15.64
CA LEU A 100 7.85 -40.42 -15.33
C LEU A 100 7.40 -41.14 -16.61
N VAL A 101 6.93 -40.39 -17.61
CA VAL A 101 6.53 -40.93 -18.92
C VAL A 101 7.71 -41.55 -19.65
N LEU A 102 8.88 -40.92 -19.65
CA LEU A 102 10.10 -41.46 -20.24
C LEU A 102 10.61 -42.71 -19.51
N PHE A 103 10.45 -42.78 -18.19
CA PHE A 103 10.75 -43.97 -17.40
C PHE A 103 9.83 -45.14 -17.78
N VAL A 104 8.52 -44.90 -17.84
CA VAL A 104 7.53 -45.92 -18.26
C VAL A 104 7.77 -46.35 -19.71
N LEU A 105 8.10 -45.40 -20.61
CA LEU A 105 8.47 -45.72 -21.99
C LEU A 105 9.74 -46.58 -22.06
N GLY A 106 10.76 -46.27 -21.26
CA GLY A 106 11.98 -47.07 -21.15
C GLY A 106 11.70 -48.50 -20.70
N GLU A 107 10.85 -48.68 -19.69
CA GLU A 107 10.38 -50.00 -19.22
C GLU A 107 9.58 -50.75 -20.29
N THR A 108 8.70 -50.07 -21.03
CA THR A 108 7.97 -50.72 -22.14
C THR A 108 8.87 -51.12 -23.31
N VAL A 109 9.89 -50.32 -23.64
CA VAL A 109 10.89 -50.65 -24.66
C VAL A 109 11.73 -51.84 -24.20
N PHE A 110 12.12 -51.87 -22.92
CA PHE A 110 12.79 -53.03 -22.31
C PHE A 110 11.94 -54.30 -22.39
N PHE A 111 10.63 -54.18 -22.17
CA PHE A 111 9.68 -55.30 -22.31
C PHE A 111 9.51 -55.78 -23.77
N LEU A 112 9.58 -54.86 -24.74
CA LEU A 112 9.53 -55.17 -26.18
C LEU A 112 10.83 -55.80 -26.71
N ILE A 113 12.00 -55.44 -26.16
CA ILE A 113 13.30 -56.09 -26.46
C ILE A 113 13.27 -57.59 -26.09
N LYS A 114 12.45 -57.97 -25.09
CA LYS A 114 12.19 -59.36 -24.70
C LYS A 114 11.50 -60.21 -25.79
N ARG A 115 11.05 -59.58 -26.91
CA ARG A 115 10.40 -60.20 -28.07
C ARG A 115 11.28 -60.24 -29.34
N GLU A 116 12.61 -60.30 -29.19
CA GLU A 116 13.59 -60.51 -30.28
C GLU A 116 13.75 -59.34 -31.29
N ILE A 117 13.87 -58.11 -30.80
CA ILE A 117 14.41 -57.01 -31.63
C ILE A 117 15.76 -56.58 -31.05
N SER A 118 16.82 -56.81 -31.81
CA SER A 118 18.19 -56.42 -31.51
C SER A 118 18.33 -54.89 -31.45
N LEU A 119 18.19 -54.30 -30.26
CA LEU A 119 18.54 -52.90 -30.01
C LEU A 119 19.50 -52.84 -28.83
N SER A 120 20.62 -52.14 -29.05
CA SER A 120 21.79 -52.16 -28.17
C SER A 120 21.47 -51.68 -26.73
N PRO A 121 22.21 -52.18 -25.70
CA PRO A 121 22.05 -51.77 -24.29
C PRO A 121 22.12 -50.25 -24.05
N PHE A 122 22.71 -49.49 -24.99
CA PHE A 122 22.78 -48.04 -24.96
C PHE A 122 21.40 -47.35 -24.98
N LEU A 123 20.37 -47.98 -25.55
CA LEU A 123 19.03 -47.39 -25.65
C LEU A 123 18.26 -47.39 -24.32
N VAL A 124 18.62 -48.27 -23.37
CA VAL A 124 18.04 -48.28 -22.02
C VAL A 124 18.71 -47.26 -21.10
N LEU A 125 19.99 -46.94 -21.35
CA LEU A 125 20.74 -45.92 -20.61
C LEU A 125 20.31 -44.50 -20.97
N LEU A 126 19.86 -44.27 -22.21
CA LEU A 126 19.42 -42.96 -22.70
C LEU A 126 18.28 -42.35 -21.86
N PRO A 127 17.16 -43.05 -21.56
CA PRO A 127 16.10 -42.55 -20.70
C PRO A 127 16.55 -42.22 -19.26
N VAL A 128 17.45 -43.04 -18.69
CA VAL A 128 17.96 -42.85 -17.32
C VAL A 128 18.90 -41.65 -17.26
N CYS A 129 19.80 -41.50 -18.23
CA CYS A 129 20.65 -40.32 -18.35
C CYS A 129 19.81 -39.05 -18.61
N PHE A 130 18.80 -39.14 -19.47
CA PHE A 130 17.93 -38.00 -19.78
C PHE A 130 17.08 -37.58 -18.56
N SER A 131 16.56 -38.53 -17.78
CA SER A 131 15.82 -38.23 -16.54
C SER A 131 16.72 -37.62 -15.47
N SER A 132 17.97 -38.07 -15.37
CA SER A 132 18.98 -37.57 -14.43
C SER A 132 19.44 -36.15 -14.80
N VAL A 133 19.70 -35.89 -16.08
CA VAL A 133 20.03 -34.54 -16.60
C VAL A 133 18.84 -33.60 -16.44
N SER A 134 17.62 -34.08 -16.71
CA SER A 134 16.39 -33.31 -16.50
C SER A 134 16.19 -32.96 -15.02
N ALA A 135 16.42 -33.91 -14.10
CA ALA A 135 16.37 -33.69 -12.66
C ALA A 135 17.45 -32.70 -12.19
N TYR A 136 18.67 -32.81 -12.72
CA TYR A 136 19.76 -31.87 -12.44
C TYR A 136 19.40 -30.45 -12.90
N PHE A 137 18.87 -30.30 -14.12
CA PHE A 137 18.37 -29.01 -14.61
C PHE A 137 17.19 -28.50 -13.77
N ILE A 138 16.24 -29.33 -13.33
CA ILE A 138 15.13 -28.92 -12.44
C ILE A 138 15.63 -28.34 -11.11
N ILE A 139 16.70 -28.93 -10.56
CA ILE A 139 17.29 -28.53 -9.28
C ILE A 139 18.13 -27.26 -9.45
N HIS A 140 18.85 -27.10 -10.57
CA HIS A 140 19.84 -26.02 -10.77
C HIS A 140 19.40 -24.90 -11.73
N SER A 141 18.32 -25.05 -12.49
CA SER A 141 17.82 -24.03 -13.41
C SER A 141 17.01 -22.95 -12.69
N GLU A 142 17.60 -22.28 -11.70
CA GLU A 142 17.01 -21.08 -11.13
C GLU A 142 17.26 -19.85 -12.03
N GLY A 143 18.34 -19.84 -12.81
CA GLY A 143 18.83 -18.62 -13.48
C GLY A 143 18.06 -18.09 -14.71
N PRO A 144 17.76 -18.89 -15.76
CA PRO A 144 17.34 -18.31 -17.05
C PRO A 144 15.82 -18.14 -17.22
N LEU A 145 15.00 -19.03 -16.65
CA LEU A 145 13.53 -19.02 -16.81
C LEU A 145 12.81 -17.96 -15.95
N LEU A 146 13.51 -17.37 -14.97
CA LEU A 146 13.05 -16.20 -14.21
C LEU A 146 13.03 -14.91 -15.05
N LYS A 147 13.70 -14.87 -16.21
CA LYS A 147 13.87 -13.65 -17.02
C LYS A 147 12.57 -13.10 -17.62
N LYS A 148 11.54 -13.93 -17.84
CA LYS A 148 10.38 -13.56 -18.68
C LYS A 148 9.09 -13.21 -17.92
N VAL A 149 9.09 -13.19 -16.58
CA VAL A 149 7.86 -12.98 -15.78
C VAL A 149 7.84 -11.66 -15.00
N ALA A 150 8.88 -10.84 -15.16
CA ALA A 150 9.03 -9.53 -14.52
C ALA A 150 8.13 -8.42 -15.11
N GLY A 151 6.97 -8.77 -15.67
CA GLY A 151 6.10 -7.86 -16.43
C GLY A 151 4.73 -7.60 -15.80
N HIS A 152 4.54 -7.80 -14.50
CA HIS A 152 3.20 -7.66 -13.91
C HIS A 152 3.25 -6.88 -12.59
N ASN A 153 2.41 -5.84 -12.49
CA ASN A 153 2.13 -5.01 -11.32
C ASN A 153 1.65 -5.86 -10.13
N TYR A 154 2.56 -6.55 -9.43
CA TYR A 154 2.29 -7.34 -8.24
C TYR A 154 3.20 -6.89 -7.10
N PHE A 155 2.72 -6.95 -5.87
CA PHE A 155 3.47 -6.56 -4.69
C PHE A 155 4.14 -7.81 -4.12
N GLN A 156 5.46 -7.89 -4.20
CA GLN A 156 6.25 -8.95 -3.59
C GLN A 156 6.13 -8.88 -2.06
N ILE A 157 5.70 -10.00 -1.48
CA ILE A 157 5.70 -10.18 -0.02
C ILE A 157 7.00 -10.86 0.41
N GLY A 158 7.39 -11.94 -0.27
CA GLY A 158 8.52 -12.75 0.16
C GLY A 158 8.62 -14.07 -0.60
N ALA A 159 9.28 -15.06 -0.02
CA ALA A 159 9.33 -16.43 -0.53
C ALA A 159 8.60 -17.40 0.38
N TYR A 160 7.71 -18.21 -0.19
CA TYR A 160 7.04 -19.33 0.47
C TYR A 160 7.60 -20.64 -0.09
N LYS A 161 8.23 -21.46 0.76
CA LYS A 161 8.86 -22.74 0.36
C LYS A 161 9.79 -22.61 -0.87
N GLY A 162 10.62 -21.57 -0.89
CA GLY A 162 11.56 -21.28 -1.99
C GLY A 162 10.92 -20.64 -3.23
N VAL A 163 9.62 -20.39 -3.24
CA VAL A 163 8.91 -19.76 -4.36
C VAL A 163 8.53 -18.33 -3.97
N ARG A 164 8.87 -17.35 -4.81
CA ARG A 164 8.42 -15.97 -4.59
C ARG A 164 6.90 -15.89 -4.63
N VAL A 165 6.34 -15.17 -3.66
CA VAL A 165 4.90 -14.93 -3.53
C VAL A 165 4.64 -13.44 -3.44
N GLY A 166 3.52 -13.02 -4.03
CA GLY A 166 3.11 -11.63 -3.98
C GLY A 166 1.61 -11.44 -4.18
N ILE A 167 1.18 -10.20 -4.03
CA ILE A 167 -0.22 -9.79 -4.10
C ILE A 167 -0.49 -9.24 -5.49
N LYS A 168 -1.60 -9.68 -6.10
CA LYS A 168 -2.06 -9.16 -7.41
C LYS A 168 -2.49 -7.70 -7.27
N ALA A 169 -2.54 -6.95 -8.38
CA ALA A 169 -3.00 -5.55 -8.41
C ALA A 169 -4.29 -5.30 -7.60
N LYS A 170 -5.33 -6.14 -7.75
CA LYS A 170 -6.59 -6.02 -6.98
C LYS A 170 -6.38 -6.09 -5.47
N GLY A 171 -5.46 -6.92 -4.99
CA GLY A 171 -5.12 -7.00 -3.56
C GLY A 171 -4.26 -5.83 -3.09
N ARG A 172 -3.45 -5.23 -3.98
CA ARG A 172 -2.71 -3.99 -3.68
C ARG A 172 -3.64 -2.78 -3.53
N GLN A 173 -4.66 -2.70 -4.40
CA GLN A 173 -5.73 -1.70 -4.33
C GLN A 173 -6.58 -1.83 -3.07
N GLU A 174 -6.51 -2.98 -2.38
CA GLU A 174 -7.17 -3.26 -1.12
C GLU A 174 -6.35 -2.83 0.11
N GLY A 175 -5.28 -2.07 -0.08
CA GLY A 175 -4.46 -1.52 0.99
C GLY A 175 -3.51 -2.55 1.62
N ILE A 176 -2.26 -2.14 1.86
CA ILE A 176 -1.23 -2.96 2.48
C ILE A 176 -0.64 -2.18 3.67
N LEU A 177 -0.59 -2.83 4.83
CA LEU A 177 0.06 -2.33 6.04
C LEU A 177 1.27 -3.21 6.36
N VAL A 178 2.43 -2.60 6.54
CA VAL A 178 3.69 -3.29 6.89
C VAL A 178 4.21 -2.72 8.22
N PRO A 179 3.76 -3.27 9.35
CA PRO A 179 4.25 -2.88 10.66
C PRO A 179 5.55 -3.63 10.99
N GLY A 180 6.50 -2.92 11.61
CA GLY A 180 7.74 -3.51 12.11
C GLY A 180 8.66 -2.44 12.69
N PRO A 181 9.49 -2.74 13.70
CA PRO A 181 10.42 -1.75 14.27
C PRO A 181 11.53 -1.37 13.27
N THR A 182 12.36 -0.40 13.64
CA THR A 182 13.59 -0.09 12.91
C THR A 182 14.50 -1.32 12.83
N GLY A 183 15.16 -1.54 11.69
CA GLY A 183 16.01 -2.72 11.47
C GLY A 183 15.28 -4.00 11.04
N SER A 184 13.95 -4.10 11.17
CA SER A 184 13.18 -5.32 10.84
C SER A 184 13.10 -5.72 9.36
N GLY A 185 13.64 -4.88 8.46
CA GLY A 185 13.62 -5.12 7.01
C GLY A 185 12.50 -4.41 6.24
N LYS A 186 11.70 -3.54 6.86
CA LYS A 186 10.63 -2.73 6.19
C LYS A 186 11.11 -2.14 4.85
N THR A 187 12.15 -1.31 4.91
CA THR A 187 12.66 -0.58 3.75
C THR A 187 13.34 -1.51 2.74
N SER A 188 14.20 -2.41 3.23
CA SER A 188 15.05 -3.24 2.37
C SER A 188 14.32 -4.42 1.73
N SER A 189 13.34 -5.02 2.40
CA SER A 189 12.57 -6.19 1.94
C SER A 189 11.27 -5.82 1.26
N PHE A 190 10.62 -4.71 1.66
CA PHE A 190 9.30 -4.35 1.15
C PHE A 190 9.31 -3.07 0.32
N LEU A 191 9.71 -1.93 0.88
CA LEU A 191 9.61 -0.63 0.19
C LEU A 191 10.44 -0.61 -1.11
N LEU A 192 11.77 -0.74 -0.98
CA LEU A 192 12.71 -0.62 -2.10
C LEU A 192 12.53 -1.77 -3.11
N THR A 193 12.36 -3.00 -2.63
CA THR A 193 12.17 -4.18 -3.48
C THR A 193 10.92 -4.06 -4.34
N ASN A 194 9.81 -3.57 -3.79
CA ASN A 194 8.59 -3.39 -4.56
C ASN A 194 8.68 -2.20 -5.52
N LEU A 195 9.27 -1.08 -5.09
CA LEU A 195 9.49 0.08 -5.97
C LEU A 195 10.38 -0.26 -7.18
N MET A 196 11.43 -1.06 -6.99
CA MET A 196 12.24 -1.58 -8.10
C MET A 196 11.50 -2.57 -8.97
N SER A 197 10.59 -3.37 -8.42
CA SER A 197 9.71 -4.25 -9.19
C SER A 197 8.73 -3.44 -10.05
N ASP A 198 8.15 -2.39 -9.49
CA ASP A 198 7.21 -1.50 -10.17
C ASP A 198 7.87 -0.68 -11.29
N ALA A 199 9.19 -0.48 -11.25
CA ALA A 199 9.94 0.08 -12.36
C ALA A 199 9.71 -0.70 -13.66
N HIS A 200 9.53 -2.03 -13.61
CA HIS A 200 9.26 -2.87 -14.77
C HIS A 200 7.77 -2.96 -15.15
N GLY A 201 6.87 -2.47 -14.29
CA GLY A 201 5.43 -2.50 -14.50
C GLY A 201 4.92 -1.34 -15.35
N ASP A 202 3.62 -1.33 -15.63
CA ASP A 202 2.94 -0.21 -16.31
C ASP A 202 2.16 0.63 -15.29
N SER A 203 2.86 1.08 -14.25
CA SER A 203 2.32 1.86 -13.13
C SER A 203 3.21 3.03 -12.76
N SER A 204 2.59 4.05 -12.19
CA SER A 204 3.29 5.15 -11.52
C SER A 204 3.40 4.87 -10.02
N ALA A 205 4.41 5.44 -9.37
CA ALA A 205 4.57 5.33 -7.92
C ALA A 205 4.86 6.71 -7.33
N ILE A 206 4.21 7.01 -6.22
CA ILE A 206 4.55 8.14 -5.36
C ILE A 206 5.15 7.61 -4.06
N VAL A 207 6.25 8.20 -3.63
CA VAL A 207 7.00 7.82 -2.44
C VAL A 207 7.18 9.05 -1.58
N ILE A 208 6.79 8.97 -0.32
CA ILE A 208 7.17 9.97 0.68
C ILE A 208 8.36 9.41 1.44
N ASP A 209 9.51 10.06 1.26
CA ASP A 209 10.78 9.69 1.85
C ASP A 209 11.03 10.50 3.12
N ARG A 210 10.76 9.90 4.28
CA ARG A 210 10.94 10.54 5.60
C ARG A 210 12.33 10.28 6.21
N LYS A 211 13.13 9.40 5.59
CA LYS A 211 14.44 9.02 6.10
C LYS A 211 15.49 10.10 5.88
N THR A 212 16.47 10.13 6.77
CA THR A 212 17.54 11.14 6.78
C THR A 212 18.90 10.58 6.39
N ASP A 213 19.08 9.26 6.45
CA ASP A 213 20.34 8.55 6.26
C ASP A 213 20.58 8.11 4.81
N GLU A 214 19.53 7.71 4.10
CA GLU A 214 19.60 7.26 2.70
C GLU A 214 18.44 7.83 1.88
N ASP A 215 18.76 8.50 0.77
CA ASP A 215 17.77 8.99 -0.18
C ASP A 215 17.24 7.82 -1.03
N ILE A 216 15.96 7.49 -0.88
CA ILE A 216 15.32 6.38 -1.61
C ILE A 216 15.52 6.58 -3.11
N VAL A 217 15.43 7.83 -3.58
CA VAL A 217 15.53 8.16 -5.00
C VAL A 217 16.89 7.79 -5.59
N ASP A 218 17.98 7.88 -4.84
CA ASP A 218 19.32 7.51 -5.29
C ASP A 218 19.49 5.99 -5.40
N ILE A 219 18.73 5.24 -4.59
CA ILE A 219 18.73 3.78 -4.61
C ILE A 219 17.93 3.25 -5.79
N ILE A 220 16.72 3.78 -6.02
CA ILE A 220 15.77 3.19 -6.99
C ILE A 220 15.61 3.97 -8.29
N GLY A 221 16.00 5.25 -8.32
CA GLY A 221 15.73 6.14 -9.46
C GLY A 221 16.30 5.59 -10.76
N HIS A 222 17.53 5.07 -10.72
CA HIS A 222 18.16 4.45 -11.88
C HIS A 222 17.37 3.24 -12.40
N ALA A 223 16.72 2.46 -11.53
CA ALA A 223 15.90 1.32 -11.95
C ALA A 223 14.73 1.78 -12.84
N TRP A 224 14.08 2.90 -12.48
CA TRP A 224 12.98 3.49 -13.25
C TRP A 224 13.48 4.12 -14.56
N GLN A 225 14.56 4.88 -14.50
CA GLN A 225 15.16 5.49 -15.69
C GLN A 225 15.61 4.48 -16.74
N LYS A 226 16.19 3.36 -16.30
CA LYS A 226 16.60 2.28 -17.19
C LYS A 226 15.43 1.67 -17.97
N GLN A 227 14.21 1.78 -17.45
CA GLN A 227 12.98 1.37 -18.15
C GLN A 227 12.38 2.51 -19.01
N GLY A 228 13.10 3.62 -19.19
CA GLY A 228 12.64 4.79 -19.94
C GLY A 228 11.64 5.67 -19.19
N LYS A 229 11.43 5.43 -17.89
CA LYS A 229 10.46 6.16 -17.08
C LYS A 229 11.06 7.45 -16.51
N LYS A 230 10.22 8.47 -16.38
CA LYS A 230 10.60 9.75 -15.76
C LYS A 230 10.69 9.57 -14.25
N VAL A 231 11.71 10.20 -13.64
CA VAL A 231 11.93 10.22 -12.19
C VAL A 231 11.90 11.67 -11.74
N ILE A 232 11.00 11.97 -10.83
CA ILE A 232 10.70 13.29 -10.32
C ILE A 232 11.04 13.27 -8.83
N ASN A 233 11.82 14.26 -8.37
CA ASN A 233 12.24 14.37 -6.97
C ASN A 233 11.91 15.76 -6.43
N PHE A 234 11.00 15.85 -5.47
CA PHE A 234 10.65 17.10 -4.78
C PHE A 234 11.37 17.17 -3.45
N ASP A 235 12.42 17.98 -3.43
CA ASP A 235 13.20 18.32 -2.25
C ASP A 235 13.76 19.74 -2.43
N PRO A 236 12.99 20.79 -2.13
CA PRO A 236 13.39 22.17 -2.43
C PRO A 236 14.68 22.61 -1.70
N TYR A 237 15.13 21.87 -0.69
CA TYR A 237 16.34 22.19 0.08
C TYR A 237 17.62 21.71 -0.60
N THR A 238 17.58 20.54 -1.27
CA THR A 238 18.73 19.99 -1.98
C THR A 238 18.57 20.11 -3.50
N TRP A 239 17.36 19.92 -3.99
CA TRP A 239 16.99 19.85 -5.40
C TRP A 239 15.95 20.93 -5.71
N LYS A 240 16.38 21.99 -6.39
CA LYS A 240 15.51 23.13 -6.76
C LYS A 240 14.45 22.71 -7.79
N MET A 241 13.38 22.08 -7.33
CA MET A 241 12.19 21.77 -8.10
C MET A 241 10.99 22.45 -7.46
N ASN A 242 10.18 23.08 -8.30
CA ASN A 242 9.07 23.88 -7.88
C ASN A 242 7.76 23.17 -8.20
N ILE A 243 6.83 23.17 -7.25
CA ILE A 243 5.46 22.70 -7.39
C ILE A 243 4.55 23.76 -6.80
N ASN A 244 3.60 24.25 -7.58
CA ASN A 244 2.53 25.14 -7.15
C ASN A 244 1.21 24.35 -7.04
N PRO A 245 0.76 24.06 -5.80
CA PRO A 245 -0.49 23.36 -5.52
C PRO A 245 -1.74 24.04 -6.09
N LEU A 246 -1.76 25.38 -6.16
CA LEU A 246 -2.95 26.12 -6.61
C LEU A 246 -3.21 25.97 -8.12
N LEU A 247 -2.19 25.63 -8.91
CA LEU A 247 -2.39 25.37 -10.35
C LEU A 247 -3.09 24.04 -10.64
N LEU A 248 -3.28 23.20 -9.62
CA LEU A 248 -4.14 22.00 -9.73
C LEU A 248 -5.62 22.31 -9.51
N VAL A 249 -5.96 23.54 -9.11
CA VAL A 249 -7.33 23.95 -8.78
C VAL A 249 -7.91 24.80 -9.92
N GLU A 250 -9.03 24.35 -10.50
CA GLU A 250 -9.75 25.14 -11.51
C GLU A 250 -10.53 26.29 -10.84
N PRO A 251 -10.39 27.55 -11.28
CA PRO A 251 -11.01 28.73 -10.64
C PRO A 251 -12.50 28.93 -11.01
N ASP A 252 -13.24 27.82 -11.15
CA ASP A 252 -14.69 27.78 -11.38
C ASP A 252 -15.43 27.43 -10.09
N PHE A 253 -15.83 28.47 -9.34
CA PHE A 253 -16.47 28.31 -8.03
C PHE A 253 -17.94 27.85 -8.09
N SER A 254 -18.49 27.62 -9.29
CA SER A 254 -19.78 26.95 -9.46
C SER A 254 -19.68 25.42 -9.25
N ARG A 255 -18.46 24.87 -9.35
CA ARG A 255 -18.18 23.43 -9.23
C ARG A 255 -17.85 23.04 -7.81
N GLN A 256 -18.45 21.93 -7.36
CA GLN A 256 -18.19 21.39 -6.02
C GLN A 256 -16.74 20.91 -5.88
N GLU A 257 -16.16 20.39 -6.95
CA GLU A 257 -14.79 19.89 -7.00
C GLU A 257 -13.76 20.98 -6.67
N THR A 258 -14.01 22.23 -7.09
CA THR A 258 -13.17 23.37 -6.76
C THR A 258 -13.22 23.69 -5.27
N HIS A 259 -14.42 23.69 -4.66
CA HIS A 259 -14.56 23.90 -3.21
C HIS A 259 -13.93 22.77 -2.41
N ASP A 260 -14.04 21.53 -2.89
CA ASP A 260 -13.40 20.38 -2.26
C ASP A 260 -11.86 20.50 -2.34
N ALA A 261 -11.29 20.91 -3.48
CA ALA A 261 -9.85 21.07 -3.60
C ALA A 261 -9.31 22.18 -2.68
N ILE A 262 -10.03 23.30 -2.56
CA ILE A 262 -9.69 24.38 -1.63
C ILE A 262 -9.78 23.88 -0.19
N ARG A 263 -10.83 23.13 0.17
CA ARG A 263 -10.96 22.52 1.51
C ARG A 263 -9.75 21.66 1.84
N GLU A 264 -9.34 20.79 0.93
CA GLU A 264 -8.23 19.86 1.15
C GLU A 264 -6.87 20.57 1.28
N ILE A 265 -6.67 21.68 0.57
CA ILE A 265 -5.51 22.56 0.76
C ILE A 265 -5.54 23.15 2.17
N ILE A 266 -6.66 23.73 2.59
CA ILE A 266 -6.80 24.34 3.92
C ILE A 266 -6.61 23.29 5.02
N GLU A 267 -7.25 22.14 4.93
CA GLU A 267 -7.12 21.05 5.91
C GLU A 267 -5.68 20.52 5.99
N SER A 268 -4.97 20.44 4.86
CA SER A 268 -3.56 20.06 4.85
C SER A 268 -2.67 21.10 5.56
N LEU A 269 -2.94 22.40 5.36
CA LEU A 269 -2.22 23.51 5.99
C LEU A 269 -2.54 23.65 7.48
N PHE A 270 -3.77 23.32 7.88
CA PHE A 270 -4.20 23.39 9.28
C PHE A 270 -3.63 22.25 10.13
N GLY A 271 -3.00 21.24 9.53
CA GLY A 271 -2.27 20.23 10.28
C GLY A 271 -3.17 19.37 11.18
N SER A 272 -2.55 18.84 12.23
CA SER A 272 -3.16 18.14 13.36
C SER A 272 -3.90 19.08 14.33
N TYR A 273 -4.19 20.34 13.99
CA TYR A 273 -4.83 21.27 14.94
C TYR A 273 -6.25 20.79 15.31
N PHE A 274 -6.91 20.04 14.43
CA PHE A 274 -8.17 19.33 14.72
C PHE A 274 -8.01 18.05 15.58
N ALA A 275 -6.77 17.62 15.84
CA ALA A 275 -6.44 16.39 16.56
C ALA A 275 -5.82 16.63 17.95
N HIS A 276 -5.14 17.77 18.13
CA HIS A 276 -4.55 18.17 19.42
C HIS A 276 -5.54 18.90 20.33
N VAL A 277 -6.67 19.35 19.78
CA VAL A 277 -7.81 19.79 20.56
C VAL A 277 -8.70 18.54 20.69
N GLY A 278 -8.92 18.05 21.92
CA GLY A 278 -9.80 16.90 22.20
C GLY A 278 -11.26 17.18 21.83
N GLU A 279 -12.22 16.68 22.62
CA GLU A 279 -13.62 17.14 22.52
C GLU A 279 -13.63 18.67 22.57
N MET A 280 -13.89 19.32 21.42
CA MET A 280 -13.82 20.76 21.32
C MET A 280 -14.91 21.37 22.20
N GLY A 281 -14.52 22.31 23.07
CA GLY A 281 -15.47 23.29 23.58
C GLY A 281 -15.99 24.17 22.43
N PRO A 282 -17.23 24.66 22.51
CA PRO A 282 -17.90 25.41 21.42
C PRO A 282 -17.12 26.65 20.92
N ASP A 283 -16.29 27.26 21.76
CA ASP A 283 -15.53 28.47 21.40
C ASP A 283 -14.37 28.21 20.43
N THR A 284 -13.67 27.07 20.58
CA THR A 284 -12.51 26.73 19.72
C THR A 284 -12.95 26.42 18.28
N ASP A 285 -14.13 25.80 18.13
CA ASP A 285 -14.74 25.51 16.83
C ASP A 285 -15.15 26.80 16.10
N HIS A 286 -15.59 27.82 16.84
CA HIS A 286 -15.95 29.13 16.30
C HIS A 286 -14.73 29.92 15.77
N PHE A 287 -13.60 29.94 16.49
CA PHE A 287 -12.38 30.61 16.04
C PHE A 287 -11.73 29.92 14.82
N ILE A 288 -11.67 28.59 14.82
CA ILE A 288 -11.11 27.81 13.71
C ILE A 288 -12.00 27.95 12.46
N GLY A 289 -13.32 27.92 12.63
CA GLY A 289 -14.26 28.16 11.53
C GLY A 289 -14.07 29.53 10.88
N ARG A 290 -13.73 30.55 11.67
CA ARG A 290 -13.43 31.91 11.16
C ARG A 290 -12.13 31.97 10.36
N GLU A 291 -11.04 31.43 10.90
CA GLU A 291 -9.76 31.36 10.18
C GLU A 291 -9.87 30.55 8.89
N TYR A 292 -10.60 29.43 8.94
CA TYR A 292 -10.87 28.58 7.79
C TYR A 292 -11.60 29.35 6.69
N ARG A 293 -12.72 30.01 7.01
CA ARG A 293 -13.51 30.78 6.01
C ARG A 293 -12.71 31.93 5.44
N LEU A 294 -11.94 32.64 6.28
CA LEU A 294 -11.08 33.72 5.82
C LEU A 294 -10.00 33.22 4.87
N LEU A 295 -9.28 32.15 5.23
CA LEU A 295 -8.27 31.57 4.35
C LEU A 295 -8.90 31.07 3.03
N LYS A 296 -10.09 30.47 3.10
CA LYS A 296 -10.87 30.07 1.91
C LYS A 296 -11.14 31.27 1.00
N ALA A 297 -11.66 32.37 1.52
CA ALA A 297 -11.93 33.58 0.76
C ALA A 297 -10.64 34.14 0.11
N ILE A 298 -9.51 34.15 0.84
CA ILE A 298 -8.22 34.60 0.31
C ILE A 298 -7.73 33.70 -0.82
N ILE A 299 -7.78 32.37 -0.66
CA ILE A 299 -7.40 31.41 -1.70
C ILE A 299 -8.29 31.60 -2.94
N MET A 300 -9.61 31.73 -2.75
CA MET A 300 -10.54 31.98 -3.85
C MET A 300 -10.20 33.28 -4.59
N ALA A 301 -9.86 34.34 -3.86
CA ALA A 301 -9.48 35.60 -4.49
C ALA A 301 -8.17 35.49 -5.29
N VAL A 302 -7.16 34.82 -4.72
CA VAL A 302 -5.88 34.57 -5.41
C VAL A 302 -6.09 33.73 -6.67
N LEU A 303 -6.98 32.74 -6.66
CA LEU A 303 -7.32 31.94 -7.84
C LEU A 303 -7.96 32.75 -8.98
N LYS A 304 -8.54 33.93 -8.69
CA LYS A 304 -9.09 34.86 -9.70
C LYS A 304 -8.06 35.84 -10.26
N LEU A 305 -6.88 35.95 -9.66
CA LEU A 305 -5.79 36.77 -10.19
C LEU A 305 -5.22 36.17 -11.50
N PRO A 306 -4.38 36.92 -12.25
CA PRO A 306 -3.61 36.36 -13.35
C PRO A 306 -2.79 35.14 -12.93
N ILE A 307 -2.53 34.23 -13.87
CA ILE A 307 -1.99 32.90 -13.56
C ILE A 307 -0.61 32.95 -12.87
N GLU A 308 0.21 33.96 -13.17
CA GLU A 308 1.50 34.19 -12.51
C GLU A 308 1.39 34.44 -10.99
N TYR A 309 0.24 34.95 -10.52
CA TYR A 309 -0.02 35.21 -9.09
C TYR A 309 -0.82 34.12 -8.40
N ARG A 310 -1.24 33.06 -9.11
CA ARG A 310 -2.03 31.97 -8.54
C ARG A 310 -1.16 30.98 -7.77
N ASN A 311 -0.57 31.41 -6.66
CA ASN A 311 0.32 30.59 -5.83
C ASN A 311 0.12 30.83 -4.33
N LEU A 312 0.53 29.86 -3.50
CA LEU A 312 0.41 29.94 -2.04
C LEU A 312 1.24 31.08 -1.43
N VAL A 313 2.29 31.51 -2.14
CA VAL A 313 3.10 32.66 -1.73
C VAL A 313 2.28 33.95 -1.76
N THR A 314 1.47 34.12 -2.80
CA THR A 314 0.55 35.26 -2.94
C THR A 314 -0.57 35.21 -1.90
N VAL A 315 -1.08 34.01 -1.57
CA VAL A 315 -2.02 33.82 -0.44
C VAL A 315 -1.39 34.30 0.87
N PHE A 316 -0.14 33.92 1.13
CA PHE A 316 0.56 34.34 2.34
C PHE A 316 0.85 35.85 2.36
N ASP A 317 1.25 36.43 1.23
CA ASP A 317 1.46 37.88 1.11
C ASP A 317 0.14 38.65 1.32
N ALA A 318 -1.00 38.11 0.87
CA ALA A 318 -2.32 38.68 1.11
C ALA A 318 -2.71 38.67 2.61
N VAL A 319 -2.32 37.63 3.36
CA VAL A 319 -2.55 37.56 4.82
C VAL A 319 -1.78 38.64 5.59
N LYS A 320 -0.67 39.14 5.03
CA LYS A 320 0.14 40.21 5.63
C LYS A 320 -0.38 41.62 5.32
N LEU A 321 -1.37 41.76 4.42
CA LEU A 321 -1.93 43.06 4.07
C LEU A 321 -2.72 43.66 5.25
N PRO A 322 -2.75 44.99 5.39
CA PRO A 322 -3.72 45.67 6.24
C PRO A 322 -5.16 45.24 5.89
N PRO A 323 -6.08 45.16 6.86
CA PRO A 323 -7.46 44.71 6.60
C PRO A 323 -8.19 45.45 5.47
N ASP A 324 -7.92 46.75 5.31
CA ASP A 324 -8.53 47.57 4.24
C ASP A 324 -7.96 47.23 2.86
N GLU A 325 -6.66 46.94 2.77
CA GLU A 325 -6.02 46.49 1.53
C GLU A 325 -6.45 45.08 1.15
N LEU A 326 -6.62 44.19 2.14
CA LEU A 326 -7.18 42.87 1.93
C LEU A 326 -8.61 42.97 1.38
N THR A 327 -9.44 43.84 1.97
CA THR A 327 -10.81 44.09 1.50
C THR A 327 -10.81 44.59 0.06
N ARG A 328 -9.90 45.50 -0.30
CA ARG A 328 -9.71 45.96 -1.68
C ARG A 328 -9.30 44.81 -2.62
N LEU A 329 -8.36 43.96 -2.23
CA LEU A 329 -7.94 42.80 -3.02
C LEU A 329 -9.12 41.85 -3.31
N ILE A 330 -9.95 41.56 -2.31
CA ILE A 330 -11.15 40.74 -2.48
C ILE A 330 -12.13 41.41 -3.45
N ALA A 331 -12.41 42.70 -3.26
CA ALA A 331 -13.33 43.45 -4.12
C ALA A 331 -12.85 43.51 -5.59
N CYS A 332 -11.54 43.56 -5.84
CA CYS A 332 -10.95 43.54 -7.19
C CYS A 332 -11.32 42.31 -8.00
N THR A 333 -11.71 41.21 -7.35
CA THR A 333 -12.03 39.97 -8.05
C THR A 333 -13.32 40.06 -8.85
N GLY A 334 -14.24 40.97 -8.46
CA GLY A 334 -15.56 41.11 -9.08
C GLY A 334 -16.45 39.88 -8.96
N ASP A 335 -16.03 38.86 -8.21
CA ASP A 335 -16.73 37.57 -8.10
C ASP A 335 -17.60 37.56 -6.84
N LYS A 336 -18.91 37.36 -7.06
CA LYS A 336 -19.91 37.38 -5.99
C LYS A 336 -19.67 36.27 -4.96
N GLN A 337 -19.23 35.07 -5.38
CA GLN A 337 -19.01 33.96 -4.45
C GLN A 337 -17.80 34.22 -3.54
N VAL A 338 -16.75 34.84 -4.06
CA VAL A 338 -15.58 35.26 -3.27
C VAL A 338 -15.98 36.33 -2.24
N THR A 339 -16.77 37.30 -2.70
CA THR A 339 -17.26 38.40 -1.88
C THR A 339 -18.18 37.92 -0.76
N ASP A 340 -19.12 37.02 -1.06
CA ASP A 340 -20.06 36.46 -0.09
C ASP A 340 -19.32 35.62 0.97
N GLU A 341 -18.30 34.85 0.58
CA GLU A 341 -17.45 34.11 1.53
C GLU A 341 -16.68 35.07 2.47
N PHE A 342 -16.24 36.24 1.96
CA PHE A 342 -15.53 37.26 2.72
C PHE A 342 -16.44 38.12 3.62
N ARG A 343 -17.75 38.24 3.34
CA ARG A 343 -18.68 39.12 4.07
C ARG A 343 -18.71 38.86 5.58
N PHE A 344 -18.53 37.60 6.00
CA PHE A 344 -18.45 37.25 7.43
C PHE A 344 -17.28 37.93 8.14
N PHE A 345 -16.16 38.14 7.44
CA PHE A 345 -15.00 38.82 7.98
C PHE A 345 -15.24 40.32 8.12
N THR A 346 -15.85 40.98 7.12
CA THR A 346 -16.13 42.44 7.17
C THR A 346 -17.11 42.81 8.29
N GLY A 347 -18.05 41.93 8.62
CA GLY A 347 -19.00 42.13 9.72
C GLY A 347 -18.43 41.85 11.13
N SER A 348 -17.24 41.26 11.25
CA SER A 348 -16.60 40.97 12.54
C SER A 348 -15.87 42.20 13.10
N SER A 349 -15.60 42.26 14.40
CA SER A 349 -14.86 43.39 15.00
C SER A 349 -13.40 43.47 14.49
N VAL A 350 -12.78 44.66 14.56
CA VAL A 350 -11.38 44.87 14.14
C VAL A 350 -10.42 43.88 14.84
N GLN A 351 -10.60 43.70 16.16
CA GLN A 351 -9.75 42.80 16.95
C GLN A 351 -9.88 41.35 16.50
N GLU A 352 -11.10 40.89 16.24
CA GLU A 352 -11.36 39.54 15.76
C GLU A 352 -10.76 39.28 14.37
N ARG A 353 -10.81 40.30 13.49
CA ARG A 353 -10.18 40.24 12.17
C ARG A 353 -8.67 40.10 12.28
N VAL A 354 -8.04 40.90 13.14
CA VAL A 354 -6.59 40.84 13.40
C VAL A 354 -6.20 39.49 13.99
N ASN A 355 -6.96 38.97 14.97
CA ASN A 355 -6.70 37.68 15.58
C ASN A 355 -6.77 36.53 14.56
N ALA A 356 -7.78 36.54 13.67
CA ALA A 356 -7.91 35.54 12.62
C ALA A 356 -6.73 35.60 11.62
N LEU A 357 -6.33 36.80 11.18
CA LEU A 357 -5.17 36.97 10.30
C LEU A 357 -3.86 36.49 10.97
N GLN A 358 -3.66 36.78 12.26
CA GLN A 358 -2.51 36.27 13.02
C GLN A 358 -2.52 34.75 13.16
N GLY A 359 -3.70 34.14 13.30
CA GLY A 359 -3.87 32.69 13.34
C GLY A 359 -3.51 32.03 12.01
N ILE A 360 -3.97 32.60 10.89
CA ILE A 360 -3.61 32.14 9.55
C ILE A 360 -2.11 32.36 9.27
N TYR A 361 -1.55 33.51 9.66
CA TYR A 361 -0.12 33.80 9.51
C TYR A 361 0.73 32.71 10.16
N ARG A 362 0.42 32.31 11.40
CA ARG A 362 1.14 31.25 12.12
C ARG A 362 1.11 29.92 11.37
N LYS A 363 -0.02 29.57 10.75
CA LYS A 363 -0.17 28.33 9.96
C LYS A 363 0.60 28.38 8.64
N LEU A 364 0.76 29.56 8.05
CA LEU A 364 1.50 29.77 6.80
C LEU A 364 2.96 30.20 7.02
N GLN A 365 3.42 30.29 8.27
CA GLN A 365 4.72 30.87 8.62
C GLN A 365 5.91 30.13 7.97
N PHE A 366 5.77 28.84 7.63
CA PHE A 366 6.80 28.12 6.88
C PHE A 366 7.12 28.76 5.51
N LEU A 367 6.22 29.57 4.96
CA LEU A 367 6.42 30.38 3.76
C LEU A 367 7.25 31.65 4.00
N ASP A 368 7.71 31.92 5.23
CA ASP A 368 8.74 32.93 5.46
C ASP A 368 10.11 32.45 4.96
N ALA A 369 10.35 31.14 4.90
CA ALA A 369 11.58 30.58 4.38
C ALA A 369 11.71 30.85 2.87
N PRO A 370 12.79 31.52 2.40
CA PRO A 370 12.96 31.85 0.97
C PRO A 370 12.94 30.62 0.06
N VAL A 371 13.49 29.50 0.52
CA VAL A 371 13.51 28.22 -0.20
C VAL A 371 12.08 27.72 -0.46
N MET A 372 11.22 27.76 0.56
CA MET A 372 9.82 27.33 0.44
C MET A 372 9.01 28.26 -0.45
N ARG A 373 9.26 29.58 -0.36
CA ARG A 373 8.64 30.54 -1.29
C ARG A 373 8.97 30.18 -2.73
N GLN A 374 10.26 30.02 -3.03
CA GLN A 374 10.72 29.69 -4.38
C GLN A 374 10.08 28.40 -4.88
N ALA A 375 10.06 27.35 -4.05
CA ALA A 375 9.50 26.04 -4.38
C ALA A 375 8.01 26.08 -4.73
N LEU A 376 7.25 27.07 -4.26
CA LEU A 376 5.78 27.08 -4.35
C LEU A 376 5.20 28.06 -5.37
N VAL A 377 6.03 28.84 -6.05
CA VAL A 377 5.57 29.87 -6.99
C VAL A 377 5.00 29.26 -8.27
N ARG A 378 5.60 28.17 -8.78
CA ARG A 378 5.27 27.59 -10.09
C ARG A 378 5.41 26.08 -10.10
N ASN A 379 4.90 25.45 -11.17
CA ASN A 379 5.20 24.06 -11.48
C ASN A 379 6.37 23.99 -12.46
N ASP A 380 7.44 23.30 -12.10
CA ASP A 380 8.50 23.01 -13.06
C ASP A 380 8.09 21.88 -14.02
N PHE A 381 7.10 21.03 -13.69
CA PHE A 381 6.62 19.97 -14.58
C PHE A 381 5.10 19.84 -14.62
N ASP A 382 4.60 19.26 -15.71
CA ASP A 382 3.18 18.95 -15.85
C ASP A 382 2.81 17.76 -14.96
N LEU A 383 2.09 18.02 -13.87
CA LEU A 383 1.62 17.00 -12.93
C LEU A 383 0.70 15.96 -13.60
N ASN A 384 0.03 16.29 -14.72
CA ASN A 384 -0.77 15.32 -15.46
C ASN A 384 0.08 14.23 -16.13
N LEU A 385 1.40 14.43 -16.23
CA LEU A 385 2.35 13.39 -16.59
C LEU A 385 2.17 12.13 -15.74
N PHE A 386 1.90 12.32 -14.45
CA PHE A 386 1.80 11.24 -13.46
C PHE A 386 0.72 10.21 -13.80
N PHE A 387 -0.36 10.65 -14.44
CA PHE A 387 -1.50 9.84 -14.82
C PHE A 387 -1.37 9.26 -16.25
N ARG A 388 -0.66 9.96 -17.14
CA ARG A 388 -0.48 9.57 -18.54
C ARG A 388 0.66 8.58 -18.73
N ASP A 389 1.84 8.91 -18.21
CA ASP A 389 3.07 8.13 -18.38
C ASP A 389 3.49 7.44 -17.07
N PRO A 390 3.97 6.19 -17.10
CA PRO A 390 4.59 5.56 -15.95
C PRO A 390 5.80 6.36 -15.45
N CYS A 391 5.75 6.83 -14.20
CA CYS A 391 6.84 7.59 -13.60
C CYS A 391 6.95 7.35 -12.09
N LEU A 392 8.11 7.69 -11.55
CA LEU A 392 8.39 7.71 -10.11
C LEU A 392 8.37 9.15 -9.64
N PHE A 393 7.57 9.43 -8.62
CA PHE A 393 7.57 10.71 -7.93
C PHE A 393 7.97 10.52 -6.46
N VAL A 394 9.13 11.06 -6.09
CA VAL A 394 9.62 11.05 -4.70
C VAL A 394 9.44 12.44 -4.10
N ILE A 395 8.88 12.49 -2.90
CA ILE A 395 8.78 13.69 -2.07
C ILE A 395 9.67 13.45 -0.85
N LYS A 396 10.75 14.22 -0.71
CA LYS A 396 11.61 14.15 0.47
C LYS A 396 11.01 14.98 1.58
N ALA A 397 10.71 14.35 2.71
CA ALA A 397 10.11 15.01 3.85
C ALA A 397 10.74 14.50 5.15
N PRO A 398 12.00 14.84 5.46
CA PRO A 398 12.68 14.27 6.61
C PRO A 398 11.95 14.60 7.92
N LEU A 399 12.00 13.70 8.92
CA LEU A 399 11.25 13.82 10.17
C LEU A 399 11.40 15.18 10.88
N HIS A 400 12.61 15.76 10.86
CA HIS A 400 12.92 17.04 11.50
C HIS A 400 12.42 18.29 10.74
N ARG A 401 11.73 18.10 9.61
CA ARG A 401 11.20 19.17 8.74
C ARG A 401 9.68 19.08 8.65
N GLU A 402 9.02 19.78 9.57
CA GLU A 402 7.55 19.85 9.63
C GLU A 402 6.94 20.49 8.38
N ASP A 403 7.60 21.52 7.84
CA ASP A 403 7.23 22.20 6.60
C ASP A 403 7.15 21.22 5.41
N MET A 404 8.12 20.31 5.29
CA MET A 404 8.08 19.27 4.25
C MET A 404 7.02 18.20 4.53
N GLY A 405 6.67 17.96 5.80
CA GLY A 405 5.52 17.12 6.16
C GLY A 405 4.21 17.71 5.66
N ILE A 406 3.98 19.01 5.87
CA ILE A 406 2.82 19.75 5.35
C ILE A 406 2.77 19.66 3.82
N MET A 407 3.91 19.88 3.17
CA MET A 407 4.02 19.80 1.71
C MET A 407 3.72 18.41 1.16
N ALA A 408 4.31 17.37 1.75
CA ALA A 408 4.09 15.99 1.35
C ALA A 408 2.62 15.61 1.47
N SER A 409 1.98 15.99 2.57
CA SER A 409 0.55 15.84 2.79
C SER A 409 -0.31 16.52 1.72
N MET A 410 -0.08 17.82 1.50
CA MET A 410 -0.86 18.62 0.56
C MET A 410 -0.71 18.13 -0.88
N ILE A 411 0.52 17.90 -1.35
CA ILE A 411 0.79 17.40 -2.70
C ILE A 411 0.17 16.02 -2.89
N THR A 412 0.32 15.13 -1.91
CA THR A 412 -0.27 13.79 -1.95
C THR A 412 -1.79 13.87 -2.06
N ARG A 413 -2.43 14.74 -1.27
CA ARG A 413 -3.89 14.89 -1.27
C ARG A 413 -4.43 15.42 -2.59
N LEU A 414 -3.79 16.44 -3.15
CA LEU A 414 -4.19 17.01 -4.44
C LEU A 414 -3.98 16.04 -5.60
N LEU A 415 -2.86 15.32 -5.62
CA LEU A 415 -2.63 14.28 -6.61
C LEU A 415 -3.68 13.17 -6.55
N GLN A 416 -4.17 12.85 -5.35
CA GLN A 416 -5.21 11.84 -5.16
C GLN A 416 -6.56 12.30 -5.71
N MET A 417 -6.95 13.56 -5.50
CA MET A 417 -8.16 14.13 -6.12
C MET A 417 -8.08 14.04 -7.65
N ARG A 418 -6.96 14.51 -8.21
CA ARG A 418 -6.71 14.46 -9.66
C ARG A 418 -6.67 13.02 -10.19
N HIS A 419 -6.16 12.07 -9.41
CA HIS A 419 -6.18 10.65 -9.77
C HIS A 419 -7.61 10.12 -9.87
N TYR A 420 -8.48 10.49 -8.92
CA TYR A 420 -9.89 10.09 -8.93
C TYR A 420 -10.63 10.66 -10.14
N GLU A 421 -10.45 11.95 -10.44
CA GLU A 421 -11.01 12.61 -11.62
C GLU A 421 -10.53 11.95 -12.92
N TYR A 422 -9.22 11.74 -13.05
CA TYR A 422 -8.64 11.09 -14.23
C TYR A 422 -9.15 9.66 -14.42
N ALA A 423 -9.33 8.92 -13.32
CA ALA A 423 -9.91 7.59 -13.38
C ALA A 423 -11.37 7.61 -13.83
N ALA A 424 -12.16 8.56 -13.33
CA ALA A 424 -13.54 8.74 -13.78
C ALA A 424 -13.62 9.03 -15.30
N LEU A 425 -12.72 9.87 -15.82
CA LEU A 425 -12.60 10.12 -17.27
C LEU A 425 -12.24 8.84 -18.05
N CYS A 426 -11.24 8.08 -17.59
CA CYS A 426 -10.87 6.81 -18.22
C CYS A 426 -12.07 5.84 -18.29
N TYR A 427 -12.83 5.71 -17.20
CA TYR A 427 -13.98 4.82 -17.17
C TYR A 427 -15.11 5.28 -18.11
N ARG A 428 -15.36 6.59 -18.23
CA ARG A 428 -16.33 7.14 -19.21
C ARG A 428 -15.92 6.81 -20.65
N GLU A 429 -14.63 6.77 -20.94
CA GLU A 429 -14.08 6.37 -22.23
C GLU A 429 -13.96 4.83 -22.42
N GLY A 430 -14.41 4.03 -21.45
CA GLY A 430 -14.29 2.56 -21.48
C GLY A 430 -12.86 2.05 -21.29
N LYS A 431 -11.92 2.89 -20.86
CA LYS A 431 -10.52 2.56 -20.59
C LYS A 431 -10.31 2.26 -19.10
N LYS A 432 -9.31 1.44 -18.79
CA LYS A 432 -8.87 1.24 -17.40
C LYS A 432 -7.84 2.29 -17.02
N PRO A 433 -7.99 2.99 -15.88
CA PRO A 433 -6.97 3.92 -15.42
C PRO A 433 -5.66 3.18 -15.12
N ARG A 434 -4.56 3.91 -15.31
CA ARG A 434 -3.22 3.44 -14.96
C ARG A 434 -3.14 3.28 -13.43
N PRO A 435 -2.62 2.14 -12.92
CA PRO A 435 -2.44 1.98 -11.48
C PRO A 435 -1.39 2.94 -10.94
N ILE A 436 -1.70 3.55 -9.79
CA ILE A 436 -0.79 4.42 -9.05
C ILE A 436 -0.63 3.89 -7.63
N TRP A 437 0.62 3.63 -7.24
CA TRP A 437 0.95 3.10 -5.93
C TRP A 437 1.50 4.18 -5.02
N TYR A 438 0.86 4.36 -3.86
CA TYR A 438 1.23 5.33 -2.86
C TYR A 438 2.02 4.62 -1.77
N TYR A 439 3.33 4.85 -1.75
CA TYR A 439 4.24 4.35 -0.74
C TYR A 439 4.45 5.42 0.31
N LEU A 440 3.83 5.21 1.47
CA LEU A 440 3.86 6.16 2.57
C LEU A 440 4.72 5.55 3.68
N ASP A 441 6.00 5.91 3.69
CA ASP A 441 6.89 5.55 4.80
C ASP A 441 6.58 6.46 6.00
N GLU A 442 6.62 5.89 7.20
CA GLU A 442 6.33 6.58 8.47
C GLU A 442 5.03 7.41 8.47
N PHE A 443 3.97 6.78 7.99
CA PHE A 443 2.65 7.37 7.79
C PHE A 443 2.07 8.12 9.01
N GLY A 444 2.42 7.70 10.24
CA GLY A 444 1.95 8.34 11.49
C GLY A 444 2.21 9.85 11.58
N HIS A 445 3.30 10.30 10.95
CA HIS A 445 3.74 11.68 10.98
C HIS A 445 3.17 12.54 9.85
N LEU A 446 2.42 11.95 8.91
CA LEU A 446 1.77 12.69 7.84
C LEU A 446 0.41 13.19 8.33
N ASN A 447 0.08 14.43 7.96
CA ASN A 447 -1.27 14.95 8.16
C ASN A 447 -2.10 14.74 6.89
N LEU A 448 -2.81 13.61 6.79
CA LEU A 448 -3.69 13.32 5.67
C LEU A 448 -5.14 13.39 6.15
N PRO A 449 -5.79 14.56 6.06
CA PRO A 449 -7.19 14.69 6.45
C PRO A 449 -8.05 13.73 5.61
N ASN A 450 -9.17 13.28 6.20
CA ASN A 450 -10.11 12.37 5.53
C ASN A 450 -9.48 11.08 4.98
N ALA A 451 -8.43 10.56 5.62
CA ALA A 451 -7.69 9.37 5.20
C ALA A 451 -8.55 8.13 4.89
N HIS A 452 -9.68 7.97 5.60
CA HIS A 452 -10.64 6.88 5.36
C HIS A 452 -11.30 6.97 3.96
N THR A 453 -11.75 8.17 3.57
CA THR A 453 -12.24 8.46 2.22
C THR A 453 -11.09 8.30 1.23
N LEU A 454 -9.88 8.66 1.63
CA LEU A 454 -8.72 8.49 0.78
C LEU A 454 -8.47 7.01 0.40
N ALA A 455 -8.43 6.12 1.40
CA ALA A 455 -8.17 4.71 1.16
C ALA A 455 -9.27 4.04 0.30
N THR A 456 -10.52 4.49 0.44
CA THR A 456 -11.64 3.97 -0.35
C THR A 456 -11.66 4.52 -1.78
N THR A 457 -11.35 5.81 -2.00
CA THR A 457 -11.35 6.47 -3.32
C THR A 457 -10.10 6.12 -4.16
N ILE A 458 -8.93 5.94 -3.54
CA ILE A 458 -7.74 5.44 -4.24
C ILE A 458 -8.01 4.06 -4.87
N ARG A 459 -8.76 3.21 -4.16
CA ARG A 459 -9.10 1.88 -4.66
C ARG A 459 -9.96 1.94 -5.91
N SER A 460 -11.01 2.78 -5.93
CA SER A 460 -11.92 2.89 -7.08
C SER A 460 -11.23 3.52 -8.30
N SER A 461 -10.27 4.42 -8.08
CA SER A 461 -9.42 4.99 -9.13
C SER A 461 -8.36 4.04 -9.69
N GLY A 462 -8.20 2.85 -9.09
CA GLY A 462 -7.27 1.83 -9.56
C GLY A 462 -5.88 1.88 -8.91
N GLY A 463 -5.67 2.79 -7.94
CA GLY A 463 -4.46 2.87 -7.14
C GLY A 463 -4.54 2.06 -5.84
N GLY A 464 -3.46 2.07 -5.07
CA GLY A 464 -3.40 1.41 -3.77
C GLY A 464 -2.45 2.09 -2.78
N LEU A 465 -2.83 2.06 -1.51
CA LEU A 465 -2.00 2.53 -0.38
C LEU A 465 -1.10 1.40 0.12
N ILE A 466 0.20 1.67 0.22
CA ILE A 466 1.18 0.84 0.90
C ILE A 466 1.75 1.67 2.03
N ILE A 467 1.41 1.28 3.26
CA ILE A 467 1.74 2.01 4.47
C ILE A 467 2.76 1.20 5.27
N CYS A 468 3.90 1.81 5.55
CA CYS A 468 4.91 1.28 6.45
C CYS A 468 4.84 2.07 7.76
N VAL A 469 4.74 1.37 8.90
CA VAL A 469 4.71 1.98 10.24
C VAL A 469 5.73 1.31 11.15
N GLN A 470 6.29 2.04 12.10
CA GLN A 470 7.24 1.46 13.06
C GLN A 470 6.46 0.68 14.12
N ASP A 471 5.42 1.32 14.67
CA ASP A 471 4.47 0.73 15.60
C ASP A 471 3.03 0.98 15.14
N LYS A 472 2.10 0.14 15.58
CA LYS A 472 0.68 0.43 15.49
C LYS A 472 0.32 1.66 16.32
N GLU A 473 1.09 2.04 17.33
CA GLU A 473 0.86 3.31 18.04
C GLU A 473 1.05 4.53 17.12
N ASP A 474 1.94 4.48 16.11
CA ASP A 474 2.04 5.51 15.06
C ASP A 474 0.75 5.58 14.22
N LEU A 475 0.20 4.40 13.91
CA LEU A 475 -1.09 4.29 13.20
C LEU A 475 -2.24 4.79 14.08
N ARG A 476 -2.19 4.53 15.39
CA ARG A 476 -3.18 5.02 16.37
C ARG A 476 -3.05 6.52 16.58
N GLU A 477 -1.86 7.08 16.58
CA GLU A 477 -1.64 8.52 16.63
C GLU A 477 -2.24 9.17 15.39
N PHE A 478 -2.01 8.60 14.21
CA PHE A 478 -2.68 9.04 13.00
C PHE A 478 -4.20 8.91 13.08
N THR A 479 -4.72 7.78 13.54
CA THR A 479 -6.18 7.58 13.61
C THR A 479 -6.83 8.40 14.73
N ARG A 480 -6.09 8.80 15.78
CA ARG A 480 -6.51 9.82 16.75
C ARG A 480 -6.69 11.19 16.11
N LYS A 481 -5.93 11.48 15.04
CA LYS A 481 -6.14 12.70 14.22
C LYS A 481 -7.41 12.65 13.38
N LEU A 482 -8.04 11.48 13.25
CA LEU A 482 -9.31 11.30 12.57
C LEU A 482 -10.45 11.26 13.59
N LYS A 483 -11.65 11.68 13.17
CA LYS A 483 -12.87 11.45 13.96
C LYS A 483 -13.01 9.93 14.23
N SER A 484 -13.48 9.56 15.43
CA SER A 484 -13.50 8.17 15.94
C SER A 484 -14.13 7.14 14.98
N GLY A 485 -15.16 7.52 14.21
CA GLY A 485 -15.75 6.67 13.16
C GLY A 485 -14.85 6.48 11.91
N SER A 486 -14.10 7.51 11.54
CA SER A 486 -13.18 7.50 10.39
C SER A 486 -11.93 6.66 10.65
N ALA A 487 -11.45 6.61 11.89
CA ALA A 487 -10.33 5.76 12.33
C ALA A 487 -10.56 4.27 12.01
N LYS A 488 -11.66 3.70 12.50
CA LYS A 488 -12.03 2.29 12.28
C LYS A 488 -12.25 1.98 10.81
N ALA A 489 -12.85 2.92 10.06
CA ALA A 489 -13.08 2.78 8.63
C ALA A 489 -11.75 2.74 7.85
N PHE A 490 -10.77 3.56 8.25
CA PHE A 490 -9.43 3.55 7.65
C PHE A 490 -8.70 2.24 7.93
N GLU A 491 -8.65 1.76 9.17
CA GLU A 491 -8.01 0.47 9.48
C GLU A 491 -8.67 -0.69 8.72
N SER A 492 -9.99 -0.69 8.62
CA SER A 492 -10.76 -1.69 7.87
C SER A 492 -10.50 -1.67 6.36
N SER A 493 -10.00 -0.54 5.84
CA SER A 493 -9.65 -0.39 4.43
C SER A 493 -8.35 -1.08 4.05
N LEU A 494 -7.45 -1.30 5.03
CA LEU A 494 -6.15 -1.96 4.86
C LEU A 494 -6.30 -3.47 5.05
N ARG A 495 -6.53 -4.21 3.96
CA ARG A 495 -6.93 -5.63 4.05
C ARG A 495 -5.78 -6.63 4.13
N THR A 496 -4.56 -6.20 3.79
CA THR A 496 -3.37 -7.04 3.90
C THR A 496 -2.42 -6.43 4.92
N MET A 497 -2.02 -7.22 5.91
CA MET A 497 -1.02 -6.85 6.89
C MET A 497 0.16 -7.82 6.79
N VAL A 498 1.37 -7.29 6.67
CA VAL A 498 2.61 -8.08 6.64
C VAL A 498 3.43 -7.72 7.85
N VAL A 499 3.27 -8.51 8.92
CA VAL A 499 3.87 -8.26 10.23
C VAL A 499 5.31 -8.73 10.22
N LEU A 500 6.23 -7.84 10.58
CA LEU A 500 7.65 -8.11 10.72
C LEU A 500 8.02 -8.46 12.17
N PRO A 501 9.16 -9.14 12.39
CA PRO A 501 9.64 -9.47 13.72
C PRO A 501 9.97 -8.23 14.54
N GLY A 502 9.88 -8.35 15.87
CA GLY A 502 10.20 -7.29 16.82
C GLY A 502 9.11 -6.23 17.05
N CYS A 503 7.89 -6.42 16.52
CA CYS A 503 6.75 -5.53 16.82
C CYS A 503 6.48 -5.42 18.33
N HIS A 504 5.99 -4.26 18.79
CA HIS A 504 5.66 -4.03 20.19
C HIS A 504 4.66 -5.05 20.74
N HIS A 505 4.80 -5.37 22.03
CA HIS A 505 4.03 -6.45 22.68
C HIS A 505 2.51 -6.25 22.60
N GLU A 506 2.03 -5.01 22.70
CA GLU A 506 0.59 -4.70 22.60
C GLU A 506 0.03 -5.03 21.20
N MET A 507 0.76 -4.69 20.16
CA MET A 507 0.41 -5.08 18.79
C MET A 507 0.42 -6.61 18.63
N CYS A 508 1.42 -7.29 19.20
CA CYS A 508 1.49 -8.75 19.17
C CYS A 508 0.30 -9.41 19.91
N LYS A 509 -0.16 -8.83 21.03
CA LYS A 509 -1.39 -9.28 21.74
C LYS A 509 -2.62 -9.16 20.85
N GLU A 510 -2.81 -8.03 20.20
CA GLU A 510 -3.95 -7.84 19.30
C GLU A 510 -3.93 -8.80 18.11
N ILE A 511 -2.75 -9.02 17.50
CA ILE A 511 -2.60 -9.97 16.39
C ILE A 511 -2.88 -11.40 16.89
N SER A 512 -2.34 -11.78 18.06
CA SER A 512 -2.63 -13.06 18.70
C SER A 512 -4.13 -13.26 18.92
N ALA A 513 -4.82 -12.24 19.45
CA ALA A 513 -6.26 -12.27 19.66
C ALA A 513 -7.03 -12.37 18.33
N TRP A 514 -6.58 -11.67 17.28
CA TRP A 514 -7.19 -11.71 15.95
C TRP A 514 -7.04 -13.07 15.26
N LEU A 515 -5.90 -13.73 15.46
CA LEU A 515 -5.65 -15.11 15.01
C LEU A 515 -6.53 -16.13 15.77
N GLY A 516 -6.80 -15.82 17.04
CA GLY A 516 -7.66 -16.59 17.94
C GLY A 516 -6.99 -17.85 18.50
N ASP A 517 -7.77 -18.62 19.25
CA ASP A 517 -7.29 -19.79 19.97
C ASP A 517 -7.52 -21.11 19.23
N ILE A 518 -6.62 -22.05 19.48
CA ILE A 518 -6.72 -23.44 19.09
C ILE A 518 -6.92 -24.34 20.32
N PRO A 519 -7.77 -25.38 20.21
CA PRO A 519 -7.82 -26.42 21.22
C PRO A 519 -6.52 -27.24 21.18
N PHE A 520 -5.95 -27.54 22.33
CA PHE A 520 -4.82 -28.45 22.46
C PHE A 520 -5.10 -29.49 23.55
N GLU A 521 -4.71 -30.74 23.29
CA GLU A 521 -4.91 -31.85 24.22
C GLU A 521 -3.70 -31.96 25.15
N ASN A 522 -3.89 -31.60 26.42
CA ASN A 522 -2.90 -31.83 27.45
C ASN A 522 -3.10 -33.22 28.06
N HIS A 523 -2.05 -34.05 28.01
CA HIS A 523 -2.00 -35.35 28.67
C HIS A 523 -1.29 -35.20 30.01
N TYR A 524 -2.05 -35.07 31.10
CA TYR A 524 -1.47 -35.08 32.44
C TYR A 524 -1.19 -36.53 32.87
N LYS A 525 0.06 -36.83 33.21
CA LYS A 525 0.44 -38.06 33.92
C LYS A 525 0.50 -37.75 35.41
N MET A 526 -0.54 -38.08 36.16
CA MET A 526 -0.46 -38.04 37.63
C MET A 526 0.27 -39.30 38.12
N ARG A 527 1.35 -39.09 38.87
CA ARG A 527 2.08 -40.17 39.56
C ARG A 527 1.63 -40.17 41.02
N GLY A 528 0.79 -41.15 41.39
CA GLY A 528 0.49 -41.41 42.80
C GLY A 528 1.73 -41.94 43.52
N ILE A 529 1.96 -41.51 44.76
CA ILE A 529 3.13 -41.88 45.56
C ILE A 529 3.15 -43.40 45.88
N PHE A 530 2.05 -44.14 45.69
CA PHE A 530 1.92 -45.55 46.09
C PHE A 530 1.45 -46.55 45.01
N GLU A 531 1.32 -46.17 43.74
CA GLU A 531 0.88 -47.11 42.68
C GLU A 531 1.95 -47.30 41.61
N ILE A 532 2.70 -48.39 41.70
CA ILE A 532 3.80 -48.73 40.77
C ILE A 532 3.29 -49.12 39.36
N ILE A 533 1.98 -49.35 39.15
CA ILE A 533 1.48 -49.95 37.88
C ILE A 533 0.26 -49.22 37.25
N ASN A 534 -0.44 -48.31 37.93
CA ASN A 534 -1.66 -47.68 37.35
C ASN A 534 -1.45 -46.21 36.98
N PHE A 535 -1.34 -45.93 35.67
CA PHE A 535 -1.37 -44.57 35.14
C PHE A 535 -2.82 -44.17 34.83
N ARG A 536 -3.38 -43.22 35.58
CA ARG A 536 -4.59 -42.51 35.13
C ARG A 536 -4.21 -41.46 34.09
N TYR A 537 -4.73 -41.62 32.88
CA TYR A 537 -4.63 -40.62 31.83
C TYR A 537 -5.88 -39.74 31.87
N GLN A 538 -5.73 -38.50 32.30
CA GLN A 538 -6.81 -37.52 32.21
C GLN A 538 -6.58 -36.67 30.96
N LYS A 539 -7.55 -36.70 30.03
CA LYS A 539 -7.55 -35.85 28.84
C LYS A 539 -8.28 -34.55 29.17
N ARG A 540 -7.59 -33.42 29.06
CA ARG A 540 -8.21 -32.09 29.17
C ARG A 540 -7.97 -31.33 27.87
N ILE A 541 -9.06 -30.85 27.28
CA ILE A 541 -9.01 -29.98 26.10
C ILE A 541 -8.90 -28.56 26.63
N GLU A 542 -7.74 -27.94 26.47
CA GLU A 542 -7.48 -26.56 26.86
C GLU A 542 -7.36 -25.69 25.60
N ARG A 543 -7.54 -24.38 25.74
CA ARG A 543 -7.43 -23.43 24.62
C ARG A 543 -6.15 -22.62 24.78
N ALA A 544 -5.36 -22.54 23.71
CA ALA A 544 -4.16 -21.72 23.65
C ALA A 544 -4.19 -20.85 22.38
N PRO A 545 -3.59 -19.66 22.40
CA PRO A 545 -3.52 -18.80 21.22
C PRO A 545 -2.80 -19.52 20.08
N LEU A 546 -3.26 -19.31 18.83
CA LEU A 546 -2.64 -19.90 17.63
C LEU A 546 -1.15 -19.51 17.52
N LEU A 547 -0.84 -18.27 17.87
CA LEU A 547 0.53 -17.77 18.05
C LEU A 547 0.54 -16.91 19.31
N THR A 548 1.44 -17.20 20.25
CA THR A 548 1.61 -16.34 21.42
C THR A 548 2.18 -14.98 20.99
N PRO A 549 1.90 -13.89 21.75
CA PRO A 549 2.53 -12.60 21.51
C PRO A 549 4.06 -12.67 21.47
N ASP A 550 4.65 -13.51 22.32
CA ASP A 550 6.10 -13.73 22.35
C ASP A 550 6.60 -14.41 21.07
N SER A 551 5.86 -15.40 20.53
CA SER A 551 6.23 -16.05 19.26
C SER A 551 6.16 -15.08 18.07
N LEU A 552 5.28 -14.09 18.13
CA LEU A 552 5.19 -13.02 17.13
C LEU A 552 6.34 -12.02 17.26
N HIS A 553 6.66 -11.60 18.49
CA HIS A 553 7.74 -10.67 18.78
C HIS A 553 9.11 -11.26 18.40
N TYR A 554 9.39 -12.49 18.85
CA TYR A 554 10.63 -13.23 18.59
C TYR A 554 10.57 -14.09 17.33
N MET A 555 9.74 -13.71 16.35
CA MET A 555 9.73 -14.35 15.03
C MET A 555 11.13 -14.21 14.40
N ASN A 556 11.53 -15.21 13.61
CA ASN A 556 12.83 -15.19 12.92
C ASN A 556 12.97 -13.91 12.07
N GLU A 557 14.12 -13.23 12.16
CA GLU A 557 14.43 -11.99 11.43
C GLU A 557 14.23 -12.09 9.91
N GLU A 558 14.46 -13.28 9.35
CA GLU A 558 14.26 -13.52 7.91
C GLU A 558 12.81 -13.87 7.55
N GLN A 559 11.90 -13.91 8.50
CA GLN A 559 10.49 -14.24 8.29
C GLN A 559 9.58 -13.03 8.46
N CYS A 560 8.38 -13.14 7.89
CA CYS A 560 7.27 -12.23 8.13
C CYS A 560 5.97 -13.02 8.15
N LEU A 561 5.01 -12.58 8.96
CA LEU A 561 3.67 -13.15 9.01
C LEU A 561 2.74 -12.39 8.08
N VAL A 562 2.12 -13.10 7.15
CA VAL A 562 1.22 -12.53 6.15
C VAL A 562 -0.22 -12.77 6.59
N LEU A 563 -0.92 -11.68 6.85
CA LEU A 563 -2.31 -11.65 7.28
C LEU A 563 -3.15 -11.06 6.15
N THR A 564 -4.19 -11.78 5.72
CA THR A 564 -5.11 -11.33 4.67
C THR A 564 -6.53 -11.72 5.05
N LYS A 565 -7.50 -11.49 4.15
CA LYS A 565 -8.84 -12.11 4.25
C LYS A 565 -8.84 -13.63 4.26
N LYS A 566 -7.73 -14.26 3.85
CA LYS A 566 -7.54 -15.70 3.86
C LYS A 566 -6.69 -16.08 5.06
N ARG A 567 -6.56 -17.39 5.28
CA ARG A 567 -5.75 -17.93 6.38
C ARG A 567 -4.33 -17.36 6.35
N PRO A 568 -3.73 -17.09 7.52
CA PRO A 568 -2.38 -16.56 7.64
C PRO A 568 -1.33 -17.57 7.18
N PHE A 569 -0.15 -17.08 6.80
CA PHE A 569 1.04 -17.91 6.54
C PHE A 569 2.32 -17.12 6.75
N PHE A 570 3.41 -17.83 7.00
CA PHE A 570 4.75 -17.24 7.07
C PHE A 570 5.40 -17.20 5.69
N ALA A 571 6.08 -16.10 5.39
CA ALA A 571 6.93 -15.97 4.22
C ALA A 571 8.33 -15.54 4.64
N LEU A 572 9.33 -15.89 3.84
CA LEU A 572 10.70 -15.42 4.01
C LEU A 572 10.84 -14.04 3.37
N GLN A 573 11.42 -13.10 4.10
CA GLN A 573 11.76 -11.78 3.60
C GLN A 573 12.78 -11.88 2.48
N LEU A 574 12.65 -11.00 1.49
CA LEU A 574 13.54 -10.94 0.33
C LEU A 574 14.15 -9.55 0.21
N PRO A 575 15.19 -9.24 1.00
CA PRO A 575 15.84 -7.95 0.96
C PRO A 575 16.56 -7.74 -0.38
N TYR A 576 16.51 -6.51 -0.89
CA TYR A 576 17.07 -6.18 -2.19
C TYR A 576 18.56 -6.57 -2.36
N TYR A 577 19.36 -6.47 -1.29
CA TYR A 577 20.81 -6.71 -1.35
C TYR A 577 21.17 -8.21 -1.46
N LYS A 578 20.25 -9.12 -1.09
CA LYS A 578 20.37 -10.56 -1.34
C LYS A 578 20.00 -10.93 -2.78
N ASP A 579 19.25 -10.07 -3.48
CA ASP A 579 18.88 -10.28 -4.88
C ASP A 579 19.94 -9.68 -5.83
N LYS A 580 20.73 -10.55 -6.48
CA LYS A 580 21.77 -10.14 -7.45
C LYS A 580 21.23 -9.24 -8.58
N ARG A 581 19.95 -9.35 -8.95
CA ARG A 581 19.34 -8.48 -9.98
C ARG A 581 19.14 -7.07 -9.46
N LEU A 582 18.55 -6.94 -8.27
CA LEU A 582 18.25 -5.65 -7.66
C LEU A 582 19.54 -4.93 -7.25
N LYS A 583 20.51 -5.67 -6.69
CA LYS A 583 21.84 -5.14 -6.33
C LYS A 583 22.57 -4.43 -7.48
N ARG A 584 22.35 -4.84 -8.75
CA ARG A 584 22.97 -4.21 -9.94
C ARG A 584 22.34 -2.87 -10.36
N LEU A 585 21.20 -2.51 -9.78
CA LEU A 585 20.44 -1.30 -10.11
C LEU A 585 20.74 -0.13 -9.17
N ILE A 586 21.47 -0.38 -8.08
CA ILE A 586 21.65 0.54 -6.95
C ILE A 586 22.94 1.35 -7.10
N GLY A 587 22.97 2.56 -6.52
CA GLY A 587 24.17 3.38 -6.39
C GLY A 587 24.64 3.97 -7.72
N LYS A 588 23.72 4.12 -8.67
CA LYS A 588 23.98 4.68 -9.99
C LYS A 588 23.40 6.08 -10.07
N PRO A 589 24.08 7.02 -10.75
CA PRO A 589 23.61 8.39 -10.85
C PRO A 589 22.23 8.43 -11.51
N VAL A 590 21.35 9.25 -10.94
CA VAL A 590 19.98 9.45 -11.39
C VAL A 590 19.87 10.80 -12.07
N LYS A 591 19.31 10.83 -13.27
CA LYS A 591 19.00 12.08 -13.98
C LYS A 591 17.55 12.50 -13.74
N PHE A 592 17.30 13.43 -12.83
CA PHE A 592 15.94 13.89 -12.57
C PHE A 592 15.29 14.52 -13.79
N HIS A 593 13.99 14.29 -13.94
CA HIS A 593 13.18 14.95 -14.95
C HIS A 593 12.97 16.41 -14.51
N MET A 594 13.70 17.31 -15.14
CA MET A 594 13.54 18.76 -14.99
C MET A 594 13.13 19.33 -16.35
N PRO A 595 11.94 19.95 -16.47
CA PRO A 595 11.59 20.69 -17.68
C PRO A 595 12.32 22.03 -17.78
N SER A 596 12.18 22.69 -18.92
CA SER A 596 12.91 23.91 -19.28
C SER A 596 12.80 24.99 -18.20
N PRO A 597 13.89 25.73 -17.91
CA PRO A 597 13.86 26.80 -16.92
C PRO A 597 12.87 27.89 -17.37
N VAL A 598 11.86 28.15 -16.56
CA VAL A 598 10.95 29.30 -16.75
C VAL A 598 11.51 30.50 -15.96
N GLN A 599 11.16 31.72 -16.35
CA GLN A 599 11.59 32.96 -15.72
C GLN A 599 11.19 33.06 -14.24
N GLU A 600 12.05 33.68 -13.45
CA GLU A 600 11.92 33.88 -12.00
C GLU A 600 11.00 35.07 -11.71
N ILE A 601 9.90 34.87 -10.98
CA ILE A 601 8.97 35.95 -10.61
C ILE A 601 9.57 36.75 -9.45
N ARG A 602 9.72 38.06 -9.59
CA ARG A 602 10.36 38.93 -8.58
C ARG A 602 9.33 39.46 -7.57
N ARG A 603 9.74 39.54 -6.29
CA ARG A 603 8.96 40.03 -5.12
C ARG A 603 8.19 41.34 -5.28
N GLY A 604 8.51 42.20 -6.26
CA GLY A 604 7.95 43.54 -6.40
C GLY A 604 6.55 43.62 -7.03
N GLU A 605 6.05 42.52 -7.58
CA GLU A 605 4.92 42.57 -8.52
C GLU A 605 3.53 42.64 -7.87
N ILE A 606 3.28 42.04 -6.70
CA ILE A 606 1.91 42.06 -6.11
C ILE A 606 1.51 43.46 -5.64
N SER A 607 2.41 44.16 -4.94
CA SER A 607 2.16 45.54 -4.50
C SER A 607 2.14 46.52 -5.68
N ALA A 608 2.90 46.23 -6.76
CA ALA A 608 2.82 46.97 -8.01
C ALA A 608 1.50 46.72 -8.76
N LEU A 609 1.00 45.49 -8.78
CA LEU A 609 -0.27 45.12 -9.42
C LEU A 609 -1.47 45.67 -8.66
N LEU A 610 -1.42 45.71 -7.33
CA LEU A 610 -2.40 46.42 -6.49
C LEU A 610 -2.39 47.93 -6.75
N LYS A 611 -1.23 48.51 -7.09
CA LYS A 611 -1.10 49.92 -7.50
C LYS A 611 -1.58 50.16 -8.94
N GLU A 612 -1.30 49.24 -9.87
CA GLU A 612 -1.70 49.32 -11.28
C GLU A 612 -3.21 49.16 -11.44
N ARG A 613 -3.83 48.23 -10.69
CA ARG A 613 -5.28 48.05 -10.66
C ARG A 613 -6.02 49.02 -9.73
N ALA A 614 -5.33 49.93 -9.05
CA ALA A 614 -5.96 50.93 -8.18
C ALA A 614 -6.95 51.84 -8.93
N SER A 615 -6.76 52.05 -10.24
CA SER A 615 -7.71 52.77 -11.11
C SER A 615 -9.02 52.02 -11.32
N ASP A 616 -8.98 50.69 -11.45
CA ASP A 616 -10.16 49.86 -11.65
C ASP A 616 -10.99 49.74 -10.36
N ILE A 617 -10.33 49.84 -9.21
CA ILE A 617 -10.92 49.79 -7.85
C ILE A 617 -11.81 51.01 -7.56
N GLN A 618 -11.47 52.20 -8.07
CA GLN A 618 -12.25 53.42 -7.81
C GLN A 618 -13.68 53.36 -8.38
N HIS A 619 -13.91 52.57 -9.42
CA HIS A 619 -15.24 52.39 -10.01
C HIS A 619 -16.13 51.45 -9.17
N TYR A 620 -15.53 50.44 -8.53
CA TYR A 620 -16.24 49.45 -7.71
C TYR A 620 -16.43 49.85 -6.25
N GLY A 621 -15.51 50.62 -5.66
CA GLY A 621 -15.68 51.17 -4.29
C GLY A 621 -16.95 52.02 -4.16
N LYS A 622 -17.29 52.77 -5.21
CA LYS A 622 -18.57 53.49 -5.29
C LYS A 622 -19.78 52.56 -5.31
N ALA A 623 -19.71 51.39 -5.96
CA ALA A 623 -20.81 50.44 -6.00
C ALA A 623 -21.06 49.75 -4.63
N PHE A 624 -20.00 49.49 -3.86
CA PHE A 624 -20.08 48.90 -2.52
C PHE A 624 -20.67 49.87 -1.47
N ASP A 625 -20.25 51.13 -1.47
CA ASP A 625 -20.82 52.16 -0.59
C ASP A 625 -22.32 52.40 -0.89
N THR A 626 -22.70 52.31 -2.18
CA THR A 626 -24.11 52.52 -2.59
C THR A 626 -25.03 51.36 -2.19
N GLN A 627 -24.51 50.13 -2.05
CA GLN A 627 -25.30 48.97 -1.60
C GLN A 627 -25.43 48.92 -0.07
N GLY A 628 -24.35 49.24 0.67
CA GLY A 628 -24.40 49.32 2.14
C GLY A 628 -25.30 50.44 2.67
N GLN A 629 -25.40 51.56 1.95
CA GLN A 629 -26.31 52.66 2.31
C GLN A 629 -27.78 52.36 1.99
N LYS A 630 -28.08 51.53 0.99
CA LYS A 630 -29.48 51.18 0.64
C LYS A 630 -30.11 50.19 1.62
N GLU A 631 -29.33 49.31 2.26
CA GLU A 631 -29.84 48.37 3.26
C GLU A 631 -29.97 49.00 4.66
N ALA A 632 -29.23 50.08 4.96
CA ALA A 632 -29.30 50.78 6.25
C ALA A 632 -30.46 51.79 6.39
N ILE A 633 -31.12 52.18 5.29
CA ILE A 633 -32.23 53.16 5.29
C ILE A 633 -33.62 52.49 5.39
N GLY A 634 -33.68 51.15 5.39
CA GLY A 634 -34.92 50.38 5.48
C GLY A 634 -35.32 49.96 6.90
N ALA A 635 -35.40 50.89 7.85
CA ALA A 635 -36.08 50.64 9.15
C ALA A 635 -37.46 51.33 9.12
N PRO A 636 -38.59 50.62 9.30
CA PRO A 636 -39.91 51.25 9.18
C PRO A 636 -40.24 52.02 10.47
N GLY A 637 -40.30 53.35 10.33
CA GLY A 637 -41.03 54.21 11.27
C GLY A 637 -42.53 54.14 11.01
N ASN A 638 -43.31 54.12 12.09
CA ASN A 638 -44.77 54.19 12.12
C ASN A 638 -45.34 55.31 11.24
N GLU A 639 -46.42 55.02 10.51
CA GLU A 639 -47.57 55.92 10.30
C GLU A 639 -48.76 55.14 9.67
N ASP A 640 -49.95 55.71 9.80
CA ASP A 640 -51.26 55.07 9.93
C ASP A 640 -51.99 54.53 8.67
N ALA A 641 -52.93 53.60 8.93
CA ALA A 641 -54.22 53.30 8.25
C ALA A 641 -54.26 52.38 6.98
N PRO A 642 -55.43 51.77 6.60
CA PRO A 642 -56.60 51.29 7.36
C PRO A 642 -57.03 49.82 7.03
N LEU A 643 -58.02 49.33 7.78
CA LEU A 643 -58.78 48.08 7.62
C LEU A 643 -59.29 47.80 6.18
N GLN A 644 -59.18 46.55 5.70
CA GLN A 644 -60.27 45.81 5.04
C GLN A 644 -59.98 44.30 4.87
N ALA A 645 -61.05 43.51 4.99
CA ALA A 645 -61.11 42.06 5.08
C ALA A 645 -61.20 41.33 3.73
N ASN A 646 -60.66 40.10 3.61
CA ASN A 646 -61.44 38.85 3.40
C ASN A 646 -60.59 37.61 3.02
N ARG A 647 -60.87 36.51 3.75
CA ARG A 647 -61.08 35.10 3.33
C ARG A 647 -59.99 34.21 2.69
N GLY A 648 -59.76 33.08 3.40
CA GLY A 648 -59.64 31.71 2.89
C GLY A 648 -58.20 31.17 2.81
N SER A 649 -57.83 29.96 3.27
CA SER A 649 -58.59 28.77 3.66
C SER A 649 -57.67 27.75 4.35
N SER A 650 -58.31 26.88 5.15
CA SER A 650 -57.98 25.48 5.46
C SER A 650 -56.77 25.12 6.35
N MET A 651 -57.16 24.72 7.56
CA MET A 651 -56.46 23.95 8.58
C MET A 651 -56.62 22.43 8.31
N VAL A 652 -55.56 21.63 8.49
CA VAL A 652 -55.61 20.18 8.76
C VAL A 652 -54.48 19.90 9.77
N ARG A 653 -54.75 19.84 11.07
CA ARG A 653 -55.15 18.67 11.90
C ARG A 653 -54.03 17.64 12.09
N LEU A 654 -53.44 17.62 13.29
CA LEU A 654 -53.02 16.42 14.00
C LEU A 654 -53.00 16.74 15.50
N GLN A 655 -53.97 16.16 16.22
CA GLN A 655 -54.05 16.08 17.68
C GLN A 655 -54.02 14.60 18.07
N SER A 656 -53.69 14.39 19.35
CA SER A 656 -53.85 13.21 20.23
C SER A 656 -52.61 12.32 20.35
N LEU A 657 -51.85 12.32 21.46
CA LEU A 657 -52.14 12.11 22.90
C LEU A 657 -51.77 10.68 23.34
N GLY A 658 -51.19 10.59 24.54
CA GLY A 658 -50.80 9.38 25.27
C GLY A 658 -49.39 9.54 25.85
N GLU A 659 -49.22 10.27 26.96
CA GLU A 659 -49.21 9.74 28.35
C GLU A 659 -48.03 8.79 28.63
N TYR A 660 -47.14 9.17 29.55
CA TYR A 660 -46.85 8.36 30.75
C TYR A 660 -45.93 9.11 31.74
N ASP A 661 -46.52 9.30 32.93
CA ASP A 661 -46.04 9.54 34.29
C ASP A 661 -44.54 9.66 34.62
N ASP A 662 -44.28 10.67 35.45
CA ASP A 662 -43.17 10.76 36.42
C ASP A 662 -43.67 10.18 37.76
N PRO A 663 -42.81 9.53 38.58
CA PRO A 663 -42.62 10.11 39.91
C PRO A 663 -41.22 9.92 40.54
N MET A 664 -40.82 10.99 41.26
CA MET A 664 -40.25 11.03 42.63
C MET A 664 -38.80 10.58 42.89
N ASP A 665 -38.01 11.57 43.33
CA ASP A 665 -37.25 11.70 44.59
C ASP A 665 -36.65 10.48 45.34
N ASP A 666 -35.46 10.77 45.90
CA ASP A 666 -34.67 10.09 46.94
C ASP A 666 -33.74 8.90 46.54
N LEU A 667 -32.48 9.22 46.19
CA LEU A 667 -31.22 8.77 46.84
C LEU A 667 -29.95 9.25 46.13
#